data_AF-A0A0D7BH75-F1
#
_entry.id   AF-A0A0D7BH75-F1
#
_cell.length_a   1.000
_cell.length_b   1.000
_cell.length_c   1.000
_cell.angle_alpha   90.00
_cell.angle_beta   90.00
_cell.angle_gamma   90.00
#
_symmetry.space_group_name_H-M   'P 1'
#
loop_
_entity.id
_entity.type
_entity.pdbx_description
1 polymer ?
#
loop_
_entity_poly.entity_id
_entity_poly.type
_entity_poly.pdbx_seq_one_letter_code
_entity_poly.pdbx_strand_id
1 'polypeptide(L)'
;MFVRQDREERGRGLRHFAYAPDVFKFAHIAAMMSPRCYKFISKFIPLPTIRTLQIKRSKELSDLPVGILPRCFALASEYLKTLSWDGPVGLACDDTKLHAAFRPHWDKDRESYVILGHAGQVLELKDPDEFEALLAQNKFVKATKVRTWSIMICLPKITAIVVAAKGITESNTGEELMPMTLDVLKGLWSMGILVCSSATDGAKPERNCGRLLAQHKTSTHDVVIHHPGLGRQDIHINIPLIDGHPLAILQDCKHLSKTSRNQLFSGARLLVFPQHVVMYSQLLDIATSGGPLFMSDVVNTDRQDDPAATRTHSGHTIAWLAENRDGRYTGLIVYLFMFGEAIDAVQNRAISHYARVVMLLRLKYFVELWKLFLEQADYPVHLYFISPDAADILDIYINGLLELIIIYRDFFPGTPLLPWKLQTEVLEHLFGVCRSIVKDFTMHDFHAIIPKAMLQLREASITKEEPDGRDRASGYSHTYNDARDINLAALRAFPTNEHLNRASTEAYTQAENAFEILGLSATALGASASHFPPITSWWTRDDDIANGLPPLEESDEEDEPSTLDLQGALEEIEDARGHVERVEEVIMEHRCAAVALAVDDHIKISSLPSLESTQLLDAWTDDAAYLSTFMNSLPAPSPLPANPPMPDSLRLGCATVQSLVNIRMENQTRQADTGVRQQVDGEWLQRGDSEKHKLERRLRDIAREHETIKRVGTGTLRKILWTEHEPTSPATGHAANAKVAASQVAKK
;
A
#
# COMPACT_ATOMS: atom_id res chain seq x y z
N MET A 1 32.50 28.22 -11.46
CA MET A 1 32.82 29.64 -11.14
C MET A 1 33.79 30.24 -12.15
N PHE A 2 34.98 29.68 -12.33
CA PHE A 2 36.00 30.18 -13.28
C PHE A 2 35.49 30.47 -14.70
N VAL A 3 34.68 29.58 -15.28
CA VAL A 3 34.18 29.76 -16.67
C VAL A 3 33.12 30.86 -16.79
N ARG A 4 32.37 31.14 -15.72
CA ARG A 4 31.41 32.25 -15.69
C ARG A 4 32.16 33.58 -15.61
N GLN A 5 33.17 33.63 -14.76
CA GLN A 5 34.02 34.81 -14.57
C GLN A 5 34.77 35.15 -15.86
N ASP A 6 35.34 34.16 -16.55
CA ASP A 6 35.99 34.31 -17.87
C ASP A 6 35.00 34.79 -18.97
N ARG A 7 33.73 34.36 -18.93
CA ARG A 7 32.71 34.82 -19.88
C ARG A 7 32.20 36.23 -19.58
N GLU A 8 32.00 36.57 -18.30
CA GLU A 8 31.66 37.92 -17.84
C GLU A 8 32.78 38.90 -18.18
N GLU A 9 34.06 38.53 -17.98
CA GLU A 9 35.24 39.29 -18.40
C GLU A 9 35.33 39.49 -19.92
N ARG A 10 34.80 38.54 -20.70
CA ARG A 10 34.73 38.63 -22.18
C ARG A 10 33.45 39.30 -22.71
N GLY A 11 32.61 39.86 -21.83
CA GLY A 11 31.34 40.50 -22.21
C GLY A 11 30.32 39.54 -22.84
N ARG A 12 30.48 38.23 -22.66
CA ARG A 12 29.57 37.21 -23.19
C ARG A 12 28.62 36.75 -22.08
N GLY A 13 27.33 36.97 -22.28
CA GLY A 13 26.30 36.43 -21.36
C GLY A 13 26.27 34.90 -21.35
N LEU A 14 25.49 34.31 -20.42
CA LEU A 14 25.33 32.85 -20.29
C LEU A 14 24.46 32.21 -21.39
N ARG A 15 24.10 32.95 -22.44
CA ARG A 15 23.38 32.39 -23.60
C ARG A 15 24.27 31.35 -24.30
N HIS A 16 23.71 30.17 -24.60
CA HIS A 16 24.40 29.00 -25.15
C HIS A 16 25.55 28.44 -24.29
N PHE A 17 25.45 28.57 -22.95
CA PHE A 17 26.34 27.85 -22.05
C PHE A 17 25.93 26.38 -21.94
N ALA A 18 26.83 25.46 -22.32
CA ALA A 18 26.62 24.02 -22.16
C ALA A 18 27.05 23.62 -20.74
N TYR A 19 26.10 23.19 -19.92
CA TYR A 19 26.38 22.63 -18.61
C TYR A 19 26.78 21.15 -18.76
N ALA A 20 27.71 20.70 -17.92
CA ALA A 20 28.06 19.28 -17.84
C ALA A 20 26.85 18.44 -17.41
N PRO A 21 26.75 17.17 -17.85
CA PRO A 21 25.64 16.28 -17.50
C PRO A 21 25.41 16.16 -15.98
N ASP A 22 26.47 16.10 -15.18
CA ASP A 22 26.36 15.99 -13.72
C ASP A 22 25.84 17.27 -13.06
N VAL A 23 26.16 18.44 -13.63
CA VAL A 23 25.62 19.72 -13.18
C VAL A 23 24.14 19.82 -13.52
N PHE A 24 23.71 19.24 -14.65
CA PHE A 24 22.30 19.07 -14.96
C PHE A 24 21.61 18.09 -13.99
N LYS A 25 22.20 16.92 -13.71
CA LYS A 25 21.65 15.96 -12.73
C LYS A 25 21.47 16.62 -11.36
N PHE A 26 22.51 17.28 -10.84
CA PHE A 26 22.42 18.07 -9.59
C PHE A 26 21.34 19.15 -9.64
N ALA A 27 21.27 19.91 -10.74
CA ALA A 27 20.27 20.96 -10.90
C ALA A 27 18.84 20.42 -10.97
N HIS A 28 18.64 19.25 -11.57
CA HIS A 28 17.38 18.53 -11.55
C HIS A 28 17.01 18.12 -10.12
N ILE A 29 17.91 17.41 -9.41
CA ILE A 29 17.68 16.95 -8.02
C ILE A 29 17.34 18.12 -7.10
N ALA A 30 18.16 19.18 -7.10
CA ALA A 30 17.95 20.34 -6.23
C ALA A 30 16.65 21.09 -6.55
N ALA A 31 16.26 21.18 -7.83
CA ALA A 31 14.97 21.74 -8.23
C ALA A 31 13.78 20.85 -7.85
N MET A 32 13.98 19.53 -7.78
CA MET A 32 12.97 18.54 -7.37
C MET A 32 12.65 18.65 -5.88
N MET A 33 13.68 18.57 -5.05
CA MET A 33 13.53 18.57 -3.59
C MET A 33 12.94 19.89 -3.07
N SER A 34 13.37 21.01 -3.65
CA SER A 34 12.82 22.31 -3.31
C SER A 34 13.08 23.32 -4.42
N PRO A 35 12.09 23.62 -5.28
CA PRO A 35 12.19 24.67 -6.28
C PRO A 35 12.55 26.03 -5.66
N ARG A 36 12.14 26.29 -4.41
CA ARG A 36 12.50 27.50 -3.65
C ARG A 36 13.97 27.50 -3.26
N CYS A 37 14.49 26.39 -2.74
CA CYS A 37 15.91 26.23 -2.43
C CYS A 37 16.76 26.34 -3.70
N TYR A 38 16.35 25.69 -4.78
CA TYR A 38 17.01 25.81 -6.09
C TYR A 38 17.06 27.26 -6.60
N LYS A 39 15.93 27.98 -6.54
CA LYS A 39 15.88 29.42 -6.88
C LYS A 39 16.79 30.26 -5.99
N PHE A 40 17.02 29.86 -4.73
CA PHE A 40 17.97 30.53 -3.84
C PHE A 40 19.42 30.19 -4.21
N ILE A 41 19.77 28.91 -4.35
CA ILE A 41 21.12 28.42 -4.67
C ILE A 41 21.57 28.96 -6.03
N SER A 42 20.69 28.98 -7.03
CA SER A 42 20.96 29.52 -8.38
C SER A 42 21.30 31.01 -8.41
N LYS A 43 21.07 31.77 -7.32
CA LYS A 43 21.58 33.14 -7.17
C LYS A 43 23.09 33.16 -6.93
N PHE A 44 23.63 32.13 -6.27
CA PHE A 44 25.02 32.06 -5.84
C PHE A 44 25.86 31.12 -6.74
N ILE A 45 25.24 30.07 -7.26
CA ILE A 45 25.87 29.08 -8.14
C ILE A 45 25.26 29.21 -9.53
N PRO A 46 26.05 29.34 -10.61
CA PRO A 46 25.52 29.36 -11.96
C PRO A 46 24.96 27.99 -12.35
N LEU A 47 23.65 27.86 -12.22
CA LEU A 47 22.89 26.67 -12.54
C LEU A 47 21.92 26.96 -13.71
N PRO A 48 21.49 25.92 -14.46
CA PRO A 48 20.51 26.08 -15.52
C PRO A 48 19.24 26.80 -15.05
N THR A 49 18.63 27.63 -15.90
CA THR A 49 17.35 28.25 -15.53
C THR A 49 16.24 27.20 -15.50
N ILE A 50 15.20 27.41 -14.67
CA ILE A 50 14.03 26.52 -14.64
C ILE A 50 13.42 26.36 -16.04
N ARG A 51 13.39 27.45 -16.83
CA ARG A 51 12.92 27.42 -18.22
C ARG A 51 13.80 26.54 -19.13
N THR A 52 15.11 26.59 -18.96
CA THR A 52 16.05 25.72 -19.70
C THR A 52 15.82 24.26 -19.34
N LEU A 53 15.62 23.98 -18.05
CA LEU A 53 15.27 22.64 -17.58
C LEU A 53 13.94 22.19 -18.19
N GLN A 54 12.90 23.04 -18.19
CA GLN A 54 11.59 22.78 -18.80
C GLN A 54 11.65 22.48 -20.31
N ILE A 55 12.41 23.26 -21.09
CA ILE A 55 12.52 23.07 -22.55
C ILE A 55 13.26 21.77 -22.90
N LYS A 56 14.23 21.35 -22.08
CA LYS A 56 14.90 20.05 -22.23
C LYS A 56 13.93 18.91 -21.89
N ARG A 57 13.18 19.05 -20.78
CA ARG A 57 12.16 18.08 -20.33
C ARG A 57 11.02 17.88 -21.33
N SER A 58 10.52 18.93 -21.98
CA SER A 58 9.40 18.85 -22.92
C SER A 58 9.73 18.08 -24.21
N LYS A 59 11.03 17.90 -24.52
CA LYS A 59 11.48 17.19 -25.71
C LYS A 59 11.67 15.69 -25.48
N GLU A 60 11.65 15.22 -24.24
CA GLU A 60 12.26 13.94 -23.86
C GLU A 60 11.45 13.12 -22.84
N LEU A 61 10.18 13.46 -22.60
CA LEU A 61 9.29 12.63 -21.79
C LEU A 61 9.13 11.24 -22.41
N SER A 62 9.65 10.21 -21.73
CA SER A 62 9.22 8.83 -21.94
C SER A 62 7.79 8.71 -21.42
N ASP A 63 6.82 8.95 -22.29
CA ASP A 63 5.41 8.92 -21.90
C ASP A 63 4.98 7.47 -21.60
N LEU A 64 4.40 7.26 -20.42
CA LEU A 64 3.65 6.05 -20.10
C LEU A 64 2.54 5.91 -21.15
N PRO A 65 2.50 4.82 -21.95
CA PRO A 65 1.51 4.68 -23.02
C PRO A 65 0.08 4.74 -22.47
N VAL A 66 -0.84 5.29 -23.25
CA VAL A 66 -2.25 5.43 -22.84
C VAL A 66 -3.00 4.12 -23.06
N GLY A 67 -3.28 3.44 -21.95
CA GLY A 67 -3.98 2.16 -21.90
C GLY A 67 -3.04 0.96 -21.75
N ILE A 68 -3.58 -0.24 -21.99
CA ILE A 68 -2.83 -1.50 -21.95
C ILE A 68 -2.48 -1.85 -23.39
N LEU A 69 -1.24 -1.58 -23.81
CA LEU A 69 -0.79 -1.68 -25.19
C LEU A 69 0.49 -2.51 -25.31
N PRO A 70 0.78 -3.10 -26.49
CA PRO A 70 2.04 -3.82 -26.73
C PRO A 70 3.30 -3.02 -26.38
N ARG A 71 3.27 -1.68 -26.57
CA ARG A 71 4.37 -0.79 -26.23
C ARG A 71 4.68 -0.75 -24.73
N CYS A 72 3.68 -0.90 -23.86
CA CYS A 72 3.87 -1.00 -22.41
C CYS A 72 4.82 -2.16 -22.06
N PHE A 73 4.59 -3.31 -22.68
CA PHE A 73 5.37 -4.52 -22.45
C PHE A 73 6.74 -4.45 -23.13
N ALA A 74 6.84 -3.78 -24.28
CA ALA A 74 8.12 -3.53 -24.94
C ALA A 74 9.04 -2.66 -24.08
N LEU A 75 8.52 -1.59 -23.45
CA LEU A 75 9.29 -0.74 -22.53
C LEU A 75 9.75 -1.52 -21.28
N ALA A 76 8.88 -2.37 -20.73
CA ALA A 76 9.25 -3.25 -19.62
C ALA A 76 10.36 -4.24 -20.04
N SER A 77 10.27 -4.81 -21.25
CA SER A 77 11.28 -5.71 -21.80
C SER A 77 12.61 -5.00 -22.04
N GLU A 78 12.59 -3.78 -22.58
CA GLU A 78 13.78 -2.95 -22.80
C GLU A 78 14.48 -2.66 -21.47
N TYR A 79 13.73 -2.23 -20.45
CA TYR A 79 14.27 -2.00 -19.11
C TYR A 79 14.97 -3.25 -18.53
N LEU A 80 14.31 -4.40 -18.55
CA LEU A 80 14.89 -5.64 -18.02
C LEU A 80 16.11 -6.11 -18.83
N LYS A 81 16.10 -5.92 -20.16
CA LYS A 81 17.25 -6.20 -21.02
C LYS A 81 18.43 -5.28 -20.72
N THR A 82 18.20 -3.97 -20.49
CA THR A 82 19.26 -3.04 -20.08
C THR A 82 19.88 -3.46 -18.75
N LEU A 83 19.06 -3.94 -17.82
CA LEU A 83 19.51 -4.50 -16.55
C LEU A 83 20.23 -5.86 -16.67
N SER A 84 20.18 -6.49 -17.85
CA SER A 84 20.62 -7.88 -18.06
C SER A 84 19.96 -8.85 -17.06
N TRP A 85 18.67 -8.63 -16.78
CA TRP A 85 17.88 -9.46 -15.86
C TRP A 85 16.98 -10.41 -16.63
N ASP A 86 17.19 -11.71 -16.42
CA ASP A 86 16.41 -12.83 -16.98
C ASP A 86 15.60 -13.60 -15.92
N GLY A 87 15.69 -13.18 -14.65
CA GLY A 87 15.02 -13.83 -13.53
C GLY A 87 13.56 -13.43 -13.33
N PRO A 88 12.92 -13.94 -12.26
CA PRO A 88 11.52 -13.67 -11.97
C PRO A 88 11.25 -12.22 -11.57
N VAL A 89 10.04 -11.75 -11.87
CA VAL A 89 9.49 -10.47 -11.40
C VAL A 89 8.12 -10.68 -10.75
N GLY A 90 7.75 -9.81 -9.82
CA GLY A 90 6.37 -9.73 -9.32
C GLY A 90 5.62 -8.59 -9.98
N LEU A 91 4.32 -8.80 -10.19
CA LEU A 91 3.37 -7.76 -10.58
C LEU A 91 2.68 -7.25 -9.31
N ALA A 92 2.72 -5.95 -9.07
CA ALA A 92 1.88 -5.29 -8.07
C ALA A 92 0.77 -4.52 -8.77
N CYS A 93 -0.43 -4.58 -8.21
CA CYS A 93 -1.59 -3.87 -8.71
C CYS A 93 -2.34 -3.21 -7.55
N ASP A 94 -2.67 -1.94 -7.72
CA ASP A 94 -3.39 -1.15 -6.73
C ASP A 94 -4.12 0.01 -7.42
N ASP A 95 -5.14 0.51 -6.75
CA ASP A 95 -6.02 1.56 -7.22
C ASP A 95 -5.85 2.83 -6.39
N THR A 96 -6.04 3.99 -7.03
CA THR A 96 -6.07 5.23 -6.27
C THR A 96 -7.08 6.22 -6.83
N LYS A 97 -7.75 6.97 -5.94
CA LYS A 97 -8.79 7.94 -6.32
C LYS A 97 -8.23 9.02 -7.23
N LEU A 98 -8.99 9.36 -8.25
CA LEU A 98 -8.77 10.45 -9.20
C LEU A 98 -9.78 11.57 -8.97
N HIS A 99 -9.40 12.78 -9.36
CA HIS A 99 -10.39 13.79 -9.69
C HIS A 99 -11.00 13.47 -11.06
N ALA A 100 -12.30 13.16 -11.09
CA ALA A 100 -13.03 12.72 -12.27
C ALA A 100 -13.16 13.86 -13.30
N ALA A 101 -12.37 13.80 -14.37
CA ALA A 101 -12.40 14.81 -15.44
C ALA A 101 -11.95 14.22 -16.78
N PHE A 102 -12.61 14.65 -17.86
CA PHE A 102 -12.14 14.38 -19.22
C PHE A 102 -11.11 15.42 -19.65
N ARG A 103 -9.98 14.95 -20.17
CA ARG A 103 -8.92 15.82 -20.68
C ARG A 103 -8.43 15.31 -22.03
N PRO A 104 -8.44 16.15 -23.09
CA PRO A 104 -7.80 15.78 -24.35
C PRO A 104 -6.29 15.68 -24.16
N HIS A 105 -5.70 14.64 -24.72
CA HIS A 105 -4.28 14.35 -24.68
C HIS A 105 -3.82 13.97 -26.08
N TRP A 106 -2.69 14.54 -26.53
CA TRP A 106 -2.10 14.13 -27.80
C TRP A 106 -1.33 12.82 -27.61
N ASP A 107 -1.83 11.72 -28.17
CA ASP A 107 -1.17 10.42 -28.12
C ASP A 107 -0.22 10.29 -29.32
N LYS A 108 1.07 10.18 -29.04
CA LYS A 108 2.12 10.03 -30.05
C LYS A 108 2.05 8.69 -30.78
N ASP A 109 1.63 7.63 -30.10
CA ASP A 109 1.60 6.28 -30.67
C ASP A 109 0.43 6.13 -31.67
N ARG A 110 -0.66 6.85 -31.43
CA ARG A 110 -1.86 6.89 -32.29
C ARG A 110 -1.87 8.05 -33.29
N GLU A 111 -0.95 9.01 -33.13
CA GLU A 111 -0.92 10.27 -33.87
C GLU A 111 -2.27 11.01 -33.88
N SER A 112 -3.00 10.95 -32.75
CA SER A 112 -4.34 11.52 -32.60
C SER A 112 -4.57 12.05 -31.19
N TYR A 113 -5.57 12.92 -31.04
CA TYR A 113 -6.03 13.30 -29.71
C TYR A 113 -6.85 12.16 -29.12
N VAL A 114 -6.63 11.84 -27.85
CA VAL A 114 -7.42 10.89 -27.08
C VAL A 114 -8.00 11.56 -25.85
N ILE A 115 -9.11 11.05 -25.34
CA ILE A 115 -9.70 11.53 -24.08
C ILE A 115 -9.20 10.68 -22.91
N LEU A 116 -8.43 11.31 -22.02
CA LEU A 116 -8.07 10.73 -20.73
C LEU A 116 -9.16 10.98 -19.69
N GLY A 117 -9.32 10.04 -18.77
CA GLY A 117 -10.33 10.11 -17.69
C GLY A 117 -11.63 9.41 -18.01
N HIS A 118 -11.70 8.62 -19.08
CA HIS A 118 -12.78 7.67 -19.33
C HIS A 118 -12.43 6.28 -18.77
N ALA A 119 -13.41 5.62 -18.13
CA ALA A 119 -13.21 4.27 -17.55
C ALA A 119 -13.26 3.14 -18.60
N GLY A 120 -13.77 3.42 -19.80
CA GLY A 120 -13.90 2.45 -20.89
C GLY A 120 -12.66 2.32 -21.78
N GLN A 121 -12.89 1.99 -23.06
CA GLN A 121 -11.82 1.97 -24.06
C GLN A 121 -11.31 3.38 -24.35
N VAL A 122 -10.04 3.50 -24.74
CA VAL A 122 -9.46 4.80 -25.11
C VAL A 122 -10.25 5.38 -26.28
N LEU A 123 -10.73 6.61 -26.10
CA LEU A 123 -11.54 7.31 -27.09
C LEU A 123 -10.63 8.21 -27.91
N GLU A 124 -10.53 7.93 -29.20
CA GLU A 124 -9.87 8.80 -30.16
C GLU A 124 -10.83 9.93 -30.55
N LEU A 125 -10.32 11.16 -30.51
CA LEU A 125 -11.01 12.37 -30.88
C LEU A 125 -10.51 12.79 -32.25
N LYS A 126 -11.28 12.44 -33.27
CA LYS A 126 -10.99 12.78 -34.68
C LYS A 126 -11.50 14.18 -35.03
N ASP A 127 -12.58 14.60 -34.37
CA ASP A 127 -13.23 15.91 -34.53
C ASP A 127 -13.71 16.45 -33.17
N PRO A 128 -13.42 17.71 -32.78
CA PRO A 128 -14.00 18.36 -31.61
C PRO A 128 -15.54 18.32 -31.56
N ASP A 129 -16.24 18.42 -32.69
CA ASP A 129 -17.71 18.41 -32.74
C ASP A 129 -18.27 17.01 -32.43
N GLU A 130 -17.51 15.95 -32.76
CA GLU A 130 -17.83 14.57 -32.42
C GLU A 130 -17.77 14.34 -30.90
N PHE A 131 -16.89 15.05 -30.18
CA PHE A 131 -16.80 14.97 -28.72
C PHE A 131 -18.03 15.57 -28.02
N GLU A 132 -18.52 16.72 -28.47
CA GLU A 132 -19.78 17.30 -27.96
C GLU A 132 -20.98 16.39 -28.23
N ALA A 133 -21.05 15.81 -29.44
CA ALA A 133 -22.11 14.88 -29.81
C ALA A 133 -22.09 13.58 -28.99
N LEU A 134 -20.90 13.09 -28.62
CA LEU A 134 -20.75 11.92 -27.76
C LEU A 134 -21.05 12.24 -26.27
N LEU A 135 -20.71 13.46 -25.80
CA LEU A 135 -21.05 13.92 -24.45
C LEU A 135 -22.56 14.00 -24.27
N ALA A 136 -23.27 14.55 -25.26
CA ALA A 136 -24.73 14.66 -25.27
C ALA A 136 -25.46 13.30 -25.29
N GLN A 137 -24.79 12.21 -25.68
CA GLN A 137 -25.36 10.86 -25.69
C GLN A 137 -25.24 10.12 -24.35
N ASN A 138 -24.63 10.73 -23.33
CA ASN A 138 -24.45 10.16 -21.99
C ASN A 138 -23.77 8.77 -21.96
N LYS A 139 -22.96 8.46 -22.98
CA LYS A 139 -22.22 7.18 -23.10
C LYS A 139 -20.88 7.19 -22.36
N PHE A 140 -20.51 8.30 -21.74
CA PHE A 140 -19.22 8.45 -21.11
C PHE A 140 -19.30 8.29 -19.60
N VAL A 141 -18.54 7.32 -19.11
CA VAL A 141 -18.34 7.12 -17.67
C VAL A 141 -16.97 7.69 -17.31
N LYS A 142 -16.97 8.69 -16.42
CA LYS A 142 -15.72 9.26 -15.90
C LYS A 142 -15.02 8.24 -15.01
N ALA A 143 -13.72 8.15 -15.15
CA ALA A 143 -12.88 7.41 -14.23
C ALA A 143 -12.77 8.17 -12.91
N THR A 144 -13.12 7.49 -11.81
CA THR A 144 -13.01 8.00 -10.44
C THR A 144 -11.79 7.43 -9.71
N LYS A 145 -11.17 6.39 -10.29
CA LYS A 145 -9.92 5.79 -9.81
C LYS A 145 -8.99 5.50 -11.00
N VAL A 146 -7.70 5.39 -10.73
CA VAL A 146 -6.71 4.82 -11.66
C VAL A 146 -6.22 3.51 -11.09
N ARG A 147 -6.34 2.44 -11.89
CA ARG A 147 -5.69 1.16 -11.64
C ARG A 147 -4.31 1.17 -12.25
N THR A 148 -3.30 0.86 -11.44
CA THR A 148 -1.90 0.89 -11.88
C THR A 148 -1.28 -0.49 -11.72
N TRP A 149 -0.53 -0.92 -12.74
CA TRP A 149 0.26 -2.15 -12.71
C TRP A 149 1.74 -1.81 -12.76
N SER A 150 2.51 -2.36 -11.84
CA SER A 150 3.96 -2.22 -11.81
C SER A 150 4.64 -3.57 -11.68
N ILE A 151 5.83 -3.70 -12.29
CA ILE A 151 6.68 -4.88 -12.08
C ILE A 151 7.85 -4.53 -11.17
N MET A 152 8.26 -5.50 -10.37
CA MET A 152 9.41 -5.37 -9.48
C MET A 152 10.32 -6.59 -9.55
N ILE A 153 11.62 -6.33 -9.65
CA ILE A 153 12.68 -7.33 -9.43
C ILE A 153 12.81 -7.55 -7.92
N CYS A 154 12.81 -8.82 -7.51
CA CYS A 154 12.87 -9.25 -6.11
C CYS A 154 14.27 -9.07 -5.48
N LEU A 155 14.92 -7.92 -5.68
CA LEU A 155 16.27 -7.63 -5.21
C LEU A 155 16.37 -6.25 -4.53
N PRO A 156 17.28 -6.08 -3.55
CA PRO A 156 17.45 -4.79 -2.87
C PRO A 156 17.86 -3.68 -3.82
N LYS A 157 17.42 -2.44 -3.54
CA LYS A 157 17.80 -1.20 -4.25
C LYS A 157 17.42 -1.09 -5.72
N ILE A 158 16.67 -2.04 -6.26
CA ILE A 158 16.01 -1.89 -7.56
C ILE A 158 14.62 -1.31 -7.37
N THR A 159 14.33 -0.27 -8.14
CA THR A 159 13.03 0.40 -8.14
C THR A 159 12.07 -0.37 -9.04
N ALA A 160 10.78 -0.43 -8.67
CA ALA A 160 9.75 -0.95 -9.57
C ALA A 160 9.65 -0.08 -10.83
N ILE A 161 9.00 -0.59 -11.86
CA ILE A 161 8.59 0.22 -13.02
C ILE A 161 7.08 0.10 -13.22
N VAL A 162 6.43 1.22 -13.54
CA VAL A 162 5.02 1.23 -13.93
C VAL A 162 4.92 0.71 -15.36
N VAL A 163 4.17 -0.36 -15.54
CA VAL A 163 3.95 -1.00 -16.85
C VAL A 163 2.75 -0.38 -17.54
N ALA A 164 1.63 -0.25 -16.82
CA ALA A 164 0.39 0.26 -17.38
C ALA A 164 -0.43 0.98 -16.32
N ALA A 165 -1.29 1.89 -16.77
CA ALA A 165 -2.30 2.53 -15.95
C ALA A 165 -3.60 2.68 -16.74
N LYS A 166 -4.74 2.50 -16.08
CA LYS A 166 -6.05 2.63 -16.70
C LYS A 166 -7.06 3.26 -15.75
N GLY A 167 -7.88 4.18 -16.26
CA GLY A 167 -8.99 4.74 -15.51
C GLY A 167 -10.07 3.69 -15.28
N ILE A 168 -10.60 3.64 -14.07
CA ILE A 168 -11.69 2.74 -13.65
C ILE A 168 -12.70 3.54 -12.80
N THR A 169 -13.85 2.96 -12.51
CA THR A 169 -14.86 3.49 -11.59
C THR A 169 -14.76 2.84 -10.21
N GLU A 170 -15.45 3.41 -9.22
CA GLU A 170 -15.55 2.78 -7.89
C GLU A 170 -16.43 1.51 -7.89
N SER A 171 -17.32 1.40 -8.89
CA SER A 171 -18.26 0.30 -9.05
C SER A 171 -17.68 -0.91 -9.79
N ASN A 172 -16.43 -0.85 -10.26
CA ASN A 172 -15.89 -1.94 -11.07
C ASN A 172 -15.77 -3.24 -10.27
N THR A 173 -16.28 -4.34 -10.84
CA THR A 173 -16.28 -5.65 -10.18
C THR A 173 -15.04 -6.47 -10.52
N GLY A 174 -14.80 -7.55 -9.77
CA GLY A 174 -13.67 -8.46 -10.05
C GLY A 174 -13.69 -9.04 -11.47
N GLU A 175 -14.87 -9.28 -12.03
CA GLU A 175 -15.09 -9.76 -13.40
C GLU A 175 -14.67 -8.74 -14.47
N GLU A 176 -14.76 -7.45 -14.16
CA GLU A 176 -14.32 -6.37 -15.05
C GLU A 176 -12.83 -6.06 -14.89
N LEU A 177 -12.29 -6.21 -13.68
CA LEU A 177 -10.87 -5.99 -13.36
C LEU A 177 -9.97 -7.13 -13.84
N MET A 178 -10.48 -8.37 -13.83
CA MET A 178 -9.71 -9.57 -14.18
C MET A 178 -9.18 -9.54 -15.62
N PRO A 179 -9.98 -9.26 -16.67
CA PRO A 179 -9.50 -9.23 -18.04
C PRO A 179 -8.37 -8.22 -18.23
N MET A 180 -8.45 -7.06 -17.56
CA MET A 180 -7.40 -6.03 -17.64
C MET A 180 -6.08 -6.55 -17.08
N THR A 181 -6.12 -7.25 -15.94
CA THR A 181 -4.91 -7.83 -15.33
C THR A 181 -4.37 -9.00 -16.15
N LEU A 182 -5.25 -9.83 -16.73
CA LEU A 182 -4.86 -10.92 -17.62
C LEU A 182 -4.19 -10.42 -18.90
N ASP A 183 -4.68 -9.33 -19.50
CA ASP A 183 -4.07 -8.70 -20.67
C ASP A 183 -2.66 -8.19 -20.36
N VAL A 184 -2.46 -7.61 -19.17
CA VAL A 184 -1.13 -7.18 -18.72
C VAL A 184 -0.19 -8.37 -18.53
N LEU A 185 -0.65 -9.44 -17.87
CA LEU A 185 0.14 -10.66 -17.67
C LEU A 185 0.54 -11.31 -19.00
N LYS A 186 -0.43 -11.56 -19.89
CA LYS A 186 -0.18 -12.14 -21.21
C LYS A 186 0.74 -11.26 -22.06
N GLY A 187 0.56 -9.95 -21.99
CA GLY A 187 1.42 -8.98 -22.65
C GLY A 187 2.88 -9.09 -22.18
N LEU A 188 3.12 -9.15 -20.87
CA LEU A 188 4.45 -9.33 -20.29
C LEU A 188 5.06 -10.70 -20.66
N TRP A 189 4.30 -11.79 -20.55
CA TRP A 189 4.76 -13.14 -20.92
C TRP A 189 5.09 -13.25 -22.41
N SER A 190 4.33 -12.59 -23.29
CA SER A 190 4.63 -12.56 -24.73
C SER A 190 5.98 -11.91 -25.06
N MET A 191 6.50 -11.06 -24.17
CA MET A 191 7.83 -10.45 -24.28
C MET A 191 8.93 -11.26 -23.59
N GLY A 192 8.61 -12.46 -23.09
CA GLY A 192 9.53 -13.34 -22.36
C GLY A 192 9.79 -12.91 -20.91
N ILE A 193 8.98 -12.01 -20.34
CA ILE A 193 9.15 -11.53 -18.96
C ILE A 193 8.55 -12.56 -17.99
N LEU A 194 9.36 -13.05 -17.05
CA LEU A 194 8.97 -14.12 -16.13
C LEU A 194 8.20 -13.57 -14.91
N VAL A 195 6.96 -13.11 -15.15
CA VAL A 195 6.06 -12.70 -14.05
C VAL A 195 5.57 -13.94 -13.30
N CYS A 196 5.81 -13.98 -11.99
CA CYS A 196 5.57 -15.15 -11.13
C CYS A 196 4.60 -14.91 -9.97
N SER A 197 4.19 -13.66 -9.75
CA SER A 197 3.24 -13.28 -8.70
C SER A 197 2.42 -12.06 -9.08
N SER A 198 1.22 -11.94 -8.52
CA SER A 198 0.34 -10.77 -8.61
C SER A 198 -0.14 -10.36 -7.23
N ALA A 199 0.32 -9.22 -6.73
CA ALA A 199 -0.03 -8.66 -5.41
C ALA A 199 -1.10 -7.57 -5.51
N THR A 200 -2.05 -7.59 -4.58
CA THR A 200 -3.12 -6.58 -4.42
C THR A 200 -3.33 -6.19 -2.95
N ASP A 201 -3.83 -4.98 -2.68
CA ASP A 201 -4.18 -4.53 -1.31
C ASP A 201 -5.35 -5.34 -0.75
N GLY A 202 -6.20 -5.92 -1.61
CA GLY A 202 -7.13 -6.99 -1.22
C GLY A 202 -8.50 -6.50 -0.78
N ALA A 203 -8.95 -5.38 -1.33
CA ALA A 203 -10.37 -5.05 -1.34
C ALA A 203 -11.19 -6.18 -1.98
N LYS A 204 -12.47 -6.29 -1.63
CA LYS A 204 -13.34 -7.41 -2.07
C LYS A 204 -13.35 -7.62 -3.59
N PRO A 205 -13.45 -6.58 -4.45
CA PRO A 205 -13.35 -6.75 -5.91
C PRO A 205 -11.99 -7.30 -6.36
N GLU A 206 -10.90 -6.94 -5.70
CA GLU A 206 -9.55 -7.40 -6.03
C GLU A 206 -9.32 -8.86 -5.64
N ARG A 207 -9.84 -9.28 -4.47
CA ARG A 207 -9.80 -10.69 -4.08
C ARG A 207 -10.60 -11.55 -5.06
N ASN A 208 -11.76 -11.06 -5.52
CA ASN A 208 -12.53 -11.75 -6.56
C ASN A 208 -11.75 -11.82 -7.88
N CYS A 209 -11.14 -10.70 -8.32
CA CYS A 209 -10.25 -10.66 -9.48
C CYS A 209 -9.13 -11.71 -9.39
N GLY A 210 -8.45 -11.82 -8.25
CA GLY A 210 -7.40 -12.81 -8.01
C GLY A 210 -7.89 -14.26 -8.14
N ARG A 211 -9.07 -14.59 -7.61
CA ARG A 211 -9.68 -15.92 -7.78
C ARG A 211 -10.02 -16.21 -9.23
N LEU A 212 -10.63 -15.25 -9.92
CA LEU A 212 -10.97 -15.39 -11.33
C LEU A 212 -9.71 -15.56 -12.19
N LEU A 213 -8.62 -14.86 -11.88
CA LEU A 213 -7.31 -15.06 -12.52
C LEU A 213 -6.80 -16.49 -12.30
N ALA A 214 -6.81 -16.99 -11.07
CA ALA A 214 -6.39 -18.36 -10.77
C ALA A 214 -7.23 -19.43 -11.49
N GLN A 215 -8.50 -19.13 -11.79
CA GLN A 215 -9.38 -20.01 -12.58
C GLN A 215 -9.03 -20.04 -14.08
N HIS A 216 -8.28 -19.06 -14.61
CA HIS A 216 -7.80 -19.05 -16.00
C HIS A 216 -6.59 -19.96 -16.24
N LYS A 217 -6.23 -20.78 -15.26
CA LYS A 217 -5.14 -21.74 -15.37
C LYS A 217 -5.38 -22.75 -16.50
N THR A 218 -4.33 -23.01 -17.28
CA THR A 218 -4.27 -24.09 -18.27
C THR A 218 -3.88 -25.43 -17.64
N SER A 219 -3.12 -25.38 -16.55
CA SER A 219 -2.70 -26.54 -15.76
C SER A 219 -2.42 -26.13 -14.32
N THR A 220 -2.12 -27.08 -13.45
CA THR A 220 -1.70 -26.83 -12.06
C THR A 220 -0.33 -27.45 -11.78
N HIS A 221 0.39 -26.84 -10.84
CA HIS A 221 1.52 -27.45 -10.18
C HIS A 221 1.13 -27.70 -8.72
N ASP A 222 0.91 -28.97 -8.40
CA ASP A 222 0.31 -29.38 -7.13
C ASP A 222 1.38 -29.83 -6.14
N VAL A 223 1.36 -29.25 -4.94
CA VAL A 223 2.17 -29.68 -3.81
C VAL A 223 1.24 -29.99 -2.65
N VAL A 224 1.42 -31.17 -2.07
CA VAL A 224 0.64 -31.61 -0.90
C VAL A 224 1.51 -31.46 0.35
N ILE A 225 0.95 -30.82 1.37
CA ILE A 225 1.51 -30.74 2.70
C ILE A 225 0.61 -31.57 3.62
N HIS A 226 1.17 -32.63 4.20
CA HIS A 226 0.39 -33.54 5.03
C HIS A 226 -0.08 -32.87 6.31
N HIS A 227 -1.36 -33.06 6.63
CA HIS A 227 -1.93 -32.53 7.86
C HIS A 227 -1.58 -33.46 9.04
N PRO A 228 -0.97 -32.96 10.13
CA PRO A 228 -0.54 -33.82 11.24
C PRO A 228 -1.68 -34.34 12.11
N GLY A 229 -2.77 -33.56 12.23
CA GLY A 229 -3.98 -33.94 12.95
C GLY A 229 -4.69 -35.16 12.36
N LEU A 230 -5.08 -36.12 13.21
CA LEU A 230 -5.78 -37.34 12.84
C LEU A 230 -7.12 -37.06 12.14
N GLY A 231 -7.32 -37.68 10.96
CA GLY A 231 -8.57 -37.58 10.20
C GLY A 231 -8.81 -36.22 9.53
N ARG A 232 -7.82 -35.32 9.57
CA ARG A 232 -7.87 -34.02 8.88
C ARG A 232 -7.39 -34.16 7.43
N GLN A 233 -7.85 -33.23 6.59
CA GLN A 233 -7.47 -33.19 5.19
C GLN A 233 -6.12 -32.52 5.02
N ASP A 234 -5.30 -33.07 4.12
CA ASP A 234 -4.04 -32.48 3.72
C ASP A 234 -4.23 -31.09 3.09
N ILE A 235 -3.22 -30.25 3.20
CA ILE A 235 -3.22 -28.93 2.57
C ILE A 235 -2.74 -29.11 1.13
N HIS A 236 -3.63 -28.84 0.18
CA HIS A 236 -3.34 -28.85 -1.25
C HIS A 236 -2.98 -27.45 -1.73
N ILE A 237 -1.71 -27.24 -2.05
CA ILE A 237 -1.23 -26.01 -2.68
C ILE A 237 -1.28 -26.19 -4.19
N ASN A 238 -2.27 -25.57 -4.83
CA ASN A 238 -2.58 -25.75 -6.25
C ASN A 238 -2.14 -24.51 -7.03
N ILE A 239 -0.87 -24.43 -7.40
CA ILE A 239 -0.34 -23.26 -8.10
C ILE A 239 -0.93 -23.20 -9.52
N PRO A 240 -1.62 -22.11 -9.91
CA PRO A 240 -2.14 -21.97 -11.25
C PRO A 240 -1.00 -21.74 -12.24
N LEU A 241 -0.98 -22.51 -13.33
CA LEU A 241 -0.15 -22.25 -14.50
C LEU A 241 -1.05 -21.69 -15.60
N ILE A 242 -0.87 -20.43 -15.95
CA ILE A 242 -1.60 -19.76 -17.04
C ILE A 242 -0.68 -19.73 -18.25
N ASP A 243 -1.08 -20.41 -19.33
CA ASP A 243 -0.26 -20.57 -20.55
C ASP A 243 1.16 -21.11 -20.24
N GLY A 244 1.27 -21.97 -19.22
CA GLY A 244 2.53 -22.55 -18.75
C GLY A 244 3.33 -21.69 -17.76
N HIS A 245 2.86 -20.48 -17.44
CA HIS A 245 3.51 -19.59 -16.48
C HIS A 245 2.93 -19.75 -15.07
N PRO A 246 3.73 -20.09 -14.04
CA PRO A 246 3.24 -20.20 -12.67
C PRO A 246 2.95 -18.80 -12.08
N LEU A 247 1.83 -18.66 -11.38
CA LEU A 247 1.43 -17.38 -10.78
C LEU A 247 0.94 -17.56 -9.33
N ALA A 248 1.62 -16.93 -8.38
CA ALA A 248 1.09 -16.78 -7.02
C ALA A 248 0.13 -15.58 -6.95
N ILE A 249 -1.04 -15.75 -6.35
CA ILE A 249 -1.94 -14.63 -6.03
C ILE A 249 -1.63 -14.16 -4.61
N LEU A 250 -1.17 -12.92 -4.47
CA LEU A 250 -0.66 -12.38 -3.21
C LEU A 250 -1.59 -11.31 -2.64
N GLN A 251 -1.71 -11.34 -1.32
CA GLN A 251 -2.43 -10.38 -0.51
C GLN A 251 -1.42 -9.54 0.28
N ASP A 252 -1.63 -8.21 0.35
CA ASP A 252 -0.68 -7.34 1.05
C ASP A 252 -0.64 -7.61 2.58
N CYS A 253 0.58 -7.79 3.10
CA CYS A 253 0.83 -8.09 4.50
C CYS A 253 0.46 -6.96 5.48
N LYS A 254 0.59 -5.69 5.09
CA LYS A 254 0.16 -4.55 5.91
C LYS A 254 -1.34 -4.44 5.92
N HIS A 255 -2.01 -4.77 4.82
CA HIS A 255 -3.46 -4.92 4.80
C HIS A 255 -3.94 -5.98 5.79
N LEU A 256 -3.27 -7.14 5.84
CA LEU A 256 -3.56 -8.16 6.85
C LEU A 256 -3.35 -7.61 8.27
N SER A 257 -2.26 -6.88 8.52
CA SER A 257 -1.98 -6.27 9.83
C SER A 257 -3.05 -5.28 10.27
N LYS A 258 -3.51 -4.42 9.35
CA LYS A 258 -4.61 -3.48 9.59
C LYS A 258 -5.92 -4.24 9.84
N THR A 259 -6.21 -5.24 9.02
CA THR A 259 -7.43 -6.04 9.11
C THR A 259 -7.51 -6.81 10.43
N SER A 260 -6.44 -7.50 10.84
CA SER A 260 -6.39 -8.23 12.12
C SER A 260 -6.53 -7.29 13.31
N ARG A 261 -5.82 -6.15 13.29
CA ARG A 261 -6.00 -5.10 14.31
C ARG A 261 -7.47 -4.68 14.37
N ASN A 262 -8.05 -4.29 13.23
CA ASN A 262 -9.39 -3.69 13.17
C ASN A 262 -10.50 -4.65 13.62
N GLN A 263 -10.29 -5.97 13.62
CA GLN A 263 -11.23 -6.93 14.24
C GLN A 263 -11.47 -6.62 15.73
N LEU A 264 -10.45 -6.11 16.42
CA LEU A 264 -10.51 -5.75 17.84
C LEU A 264 -11.26 -4.44 18.11
N PHE A 265 -11.54 -3.66 17.07
CA PHE A 265 -12.13 -2.31 17.15
C PHE A 265 -13.57 -2.23 16.67
N SER A 266 -14.11 -3.29 16.05
CA SER A 266 -15.44 -3.21 15.43
C SER A 266 -16.56 -2.99 16.44
N GLY A 267 -16.36 -3.33 17.73
CA GLY A 267 -17.38 -3.26 18.79
C GLY A 267 -18.55 -4.24 18.60
N ALA A 268 -18.80 -4.67 17.36
CA ALA A 268 -19.85 -5.60 16.95
C ALA A 268 -19.50 -7.08 17.17
N ARG A 269 -18.22 -7.40 17.45
CA ARG A 269 -17.73 -8.78 17.63
C ARG A 269 -16.98 -8.92 18.94
N LEU A 270 -17.20 -10.05 19.61
CA LEU A 270 -16.42 -10.50 20.76
C LEU A 270 -15.67 -11.75 20.33
N LEU A 271 -14.34 -11.71 20.26
CA LEU A 271 -13.59 -12.90 19.86
C LEU A 271 -13.51 -13.85 21.06
N VAL A 272 -13.97 -15.09 20.91
CA VAL A 272 -14.05 -16.08 22.01
C VAL A 272 -13.04 -17.19 21.81
N PHE A 273 -12.26 -17.45 22.86
CA PHE A 273 -11.35 -18.57 23.01
C PHE A 273 -11.78 -19.45 24.19
N PRO A 274 -11.20 -20.65 24.40
CA PRO A 274 -11.68 -21.59 25.42
C PRO A 274 -11.90 -21.00 26.83
N GLN A 275 -10.91 -20.34 27.41
CA GLN A 275 -11.02 -19.68 28.72
C GLN A 275 -10.84 -18.16 28.67
N HIS A 276 -10.84 -17.58 27.46
CA HIS A 276 -10.49 -16.17 27.27
C HIS A 276 -11.35 -15.51 26.21
N VAL A 277 -11.39 -14.18 26.26
CA VAL A 277 -12.02 -13.35 25.23
C VAL A 277 -11.08 -12.24 24.82
N VAL A 278 -11.23 -11.76 23.59
CA VAL A 278 -10.51 -10.59 23.07
C VAL A 278 -11.48 -9.50 22.67
N MET A 279 -11.25 -8.29 23.18
CA MET A 279 -12.14 -7.15 23.02
C MET A 279 -11.40 -5.81 23.08
N TYR A 280 -12.03 -4.77 22.52
CA TYR A 280 -11.52 -3.40 22.47
C TYR A 280 -11.03 -2.85 23.82
N SER A 281 -11.76 -3.12 24.91
CA SER A 281 -11.44 -2.57 26.23
C SER A 281 -10.04 -2.97 26.73
N GLN A 282 -9.52 -4.12 26.30
CA GLN A 282 -8.17 -4.57 26.62
C GLN A 282 -7.13 -3.67 25.94
N LEU A 283 -7.36 -3.25 24.69
CA LEU A 283 -6.48 -2.30 24.00
C LEU A 283 -6.53 -0.91 24.65
N LEU A 284 -7.72 -0.47 25.05
CA LEU A 284 -7.90 0.81 25.75
C LEU A 284 -7.14 0.82 27.08
N ASP A 285 -7.17 -0.30 27.80
CA ASP A 285 -6.42 -0.47 29.04
C ASP A 285 -4.90 -0.39 28.82
N ILE A 286 -4.37 -0.97 27.74
CA ILE A 286 -2.95 -0.83 27.37
C ILE A 286 -2.59 0.66 27.19
N ALA A 287 -3.39 1.39 26.40
CA ALA A 287 -3.09 2.78 26.08
C ALA A 287 -3.22 3.73 27.28
N THR A 288 -4.21 3.50 28.15
CA THR A 288 -4.50 4.34 29.33
C THR A 288 -3.58 4.04 30.52
N SER A 289 -3.12 2.80 30.66
CA SER A 289 -2.14 2.38 31.68
C SER A 289 -0.70 2.74 31.34
N GLY A 290 -0.49 3.59 30.34
CA GLY A 290 0.84 3.99 29.90
C GLY A 290 1.63 2.87 29.21
N GLY A 291 0.97 1.85 28.68
CA GLY A 291 1.63 0.77 27.95
C GLY A 291 2.18 1.20 26.57
N PRO A 292 2.67 0.24 25.77
CA PRO A 292 3.39 0.51 24.51
C PRO A 292 2.55 1.23 23.42
N LEU A 293 1.22 1.13 23.49
CA LEU A 293 0.30 1.78 22.55
C LEU A 293 0.05 3.24 22.92
N PHE A 294 -0.06 4.12 21.93
CA PHE A 294 -0.50 5.51 22.14
C PHE A 294 -2.01 5.61 22.26
N MET A 295 -2.51 6.65 22.93
CA MET A 295 -3.96 6.92 22.97
C MET A 295 -4.56 7.08 21.56
N SER A 296 -3.82 7.68 20.63
CA SER A 296 -4.24 7.82 19.23
C SER A 296 -4.28 6.50 18.44
N ASP A 297 -3.61 5.46 18.95
CA ASP A 297 -3.65 4.13 18.33
C ASP A 297 -4.97 3.42 18.65
N VAL A 298 -5.64 3.84 19.73
CA VAL A 298 -6.83 3.15 20.27
C VAL A 298 -8.11 4.00 20.25
N VAL A 299 -7.99 5.31 20.41
CA VAL A 299 -9.10 6.27 20.46
C VAL A 299 -9.02 7.17 19.23
N ASN A 300 -10.12 7.28 18.49
CA ASN A 300 -10.19 7.97 17.19
C ASN A 300 -9.10 7.50 16.22
N THR A 301 -8.86 6.18 16.24
CA THR A 301 -7.82 5.52 15.45
C THR A 301 -8.08 5.69 13.96
N ASP A 302 -7.04 6.09 13.23
CA ASP A 302 -7.01 5.95 11.78
C ASP A 302 -6.89 4.45 11.43
N ARG A 303 -7.97 3.90 10.85
CA ARG A 303 -8.04 2.48 10.49
C ARG A 303 -7.01 2.07 9.43
N GLN A 304 -6.40 3.04 8.75
CA GLN A 304 -5.35 2.85 7.76
C GLN A 304 -3.92 3.10 8.30
N ASP A 305 -3.74 3.45 9.58
CA ASP A 305 -2.42 3.72 10.17
C ASP A 305 -1.59 2.43 10.34
N ASP A 306 -0.62 2.26 9.42
CA ASP A 306 0.37 1.18 9.42
C ASP A 306 1.18 1.13 10.74
N PRO A 307 1.87 2.22 11.19
CA PRO A 307 2.60 2.22 12.45
C PRO A 307 1.78 1.75 13.67
N ALA A 308 0.52 2.15 13.79
CA ALA A 308 -0.33 1.74 14.90
C ALA A 308 -0.65 0.23 14.83
N ALA A 309 -0.84 -0.33 13.63
CA ALA A 309 -1.01 -1.77 13.44
C ALA A 309 0.26 -2.56 13.78
N THR A 310 1.42 -2.04 13.35
CA THR A 310 2.74 -2.60 13.70
C THR A 310 2.97 -2.60 15.21
N ARG A 311 2.70 -1.48 15.91
CA ARG A 311 2.82 -1.40 17.38
C ARG A 311 1.91 -2.39 18.09
N THR A 312 0.67 -2.53 17.63
CA THR A 312 -0.33 -3.44 18.22
C THR A 312 0.17 -4.88 18.26
N HIS A 313 0.84 -5.34 17.19
CA HIS A 313 1.39 -6.68 17.09
C HIS A 313 2.86 -6.79 17.51
N SER A 314 3.45 -5.75 18.12
CA SER A 314 4.87 -5.76 18.52
C SER A 314 5.14 -6.68 19.72
N GLY A 315 6.35 -7.22 19.81
CA GLY A 315 6.81 -8.00 20.96
C GLY A 315 6.73 -7.20 22.26
N HIS A 316 6.98 -5.89 22.21
CA HIS A 316 6.84 -4.99 23.35
C HIS A 316 5.41 -4.94 23.90
N THR A 317 4.40 -4.89 23.03
CA THR A 317 2.98 -4.93 23.45
C THR A 317 2.64 -6.25 24.14
N ILE A 318 3.13 -7.37 23.59
CA ILE A 318 2.89 -8.70 24.17
C ILE A 318 3.64 -8.87 25.50
N ALA A 319 4.89 -8.43 25.58
CA ALA A 319 5.70 -8.46 26.80
C ALA A 319 5.03 -7.66 27.93
N TRP A 320 4.59 -6.44 27.63
CA TRP A 320 3.90 -5.61 28.60
C TRP A 320 2.61 -6.25 29.11
N LEU A 321 1.83 -6.88 28.22
CA LEU A 321 0.62 -7.62 28.61
C LEU A 321 0.95 -8.80 29.53
N ALA A 322 2.02 -9.54 29.25
CA ALA A 322 2.45 -10.66 30.08
C ALA A 322 2.89 -10.22 31.48
N GLU A 323 3.61 -9.09 31.57
CA GLU A 323 4.16 -8.56 32.82
C GLU A 323 3.13 -7.84 33.70
N ASN A 324 2.15 -7.15 33.10
CA ASN A 324 1.33 -6.17 33.83
C ASN A 324 -0.11 -6.63 34.07
N ARG A 325 -0.51 -7.81 33.59
CA ARG A 325 -1.92 -8.25 33.60
C ARG A 325 -2.15 -9.63 34.19
N ASP A 326 -1.15 -10.23 34.83
CA ASP A 326 -1.25 -11.48 35.60
C ASP A 326 -2.02 -12.60 34.87
N GLY A 327 -1.80 -12.75 33.56
CA GLY A 327 -2.49 -13.75 32.73
C GLY A 327 -3.96 -13.45 32.39
N ARG A 328 -4.53 -12.32 32.83
CA ARG A 328 -5.92 -11.93 32.50
C ARG A 328 -6.13 -11.77 31.00
N TYR A 329 -5.11 -11.30 30.28
CA TYR A 329 -5.16 -11.00 28.85
C TYR A 329 -4.43 -12.03 27.99
N THR A 330 -4.30 -13.27 28.47
CA THR A 330 -3.68 -14.38 27.71
C THR A 330 -4.32 -14.58 26.34
N GLY A 331 -5.65 -14.48 26.22
CA GLY A 331 -6.34 -14.53 24.92
C GLY A 331 -5.85 -13.47 23.92
N LEU A 332 -5.68 -12.23 24.38
CA LEU A 332 -5.15 -11.15 23.55
C LEU A 332 -3.67 -11.38 23.19
N ILE A 333 -2.86 -11.86 24.14
CA ILE A 333 -1.45 -12.20 23.89
C ILE A 333 -1.33 -13.24 22.77
N VAL A 334 -2.08 -14.34 22.86
CA VAL A 334 -2.05 -15.40 21.84
C VAL A 334 -2.54 -14.86 20.49
N TYR A 335 -3.62 -14.07 20.46
CA TYR A 335 -4.11 -13.44 19.23
C TYR A 335 -3.04 -12.55 18.58
N LEU A 336 -2.45 -11.61 19.32
CA LEU A 336 -1.44 -10.69 18.80
C LEU A 336 -0.17 -11.42 18.34
N PHE A 337 0.23 -12.48 19.06
CA PHE A 337 1.35 -13.33 18.68
C PHE A 337 1.09 -14.01 17.33
N MET A 338 -0.05 -14.69 17.18
CA MET A 338 -0.36 -15.47 15.98
C MET A 338 -0.39 -14.60 14.71
N PHE A 339 -1.07 -13.46 14.77
CA PHE A 339 -1.13 -12.54 13.62
C PHE A 339 0.18 -11.79 13.41
N GLY A 340 0.85 -11.33 14.48
CA GLY A 340 2.14 -10.63 14.40
C GLY A 340 3.23 -11.46 13.72
N GLU A 341 3.28 -12.74 14.05
CA GLU A 341 4.22 -13.67 13.43
C GLU A 341 3.90 -13.94 11.95
N ALA A 342 2.64 -14.08 11.57
CA ALA A 342 2.28 -14.26 10.16
C ALA A 342 2.60 -13.02 9.31
N ILE A 343 2.49 -11.81 9.88
CA ILE A 343 2.91 -10.57 9.22
C ILE A 343 4.43 -10.56 9.03
N ASP A 344 5.19 -10.93 10.07
CA ASP A 344 6.65 -10.98 10.01
C ASP A 344 7.18 -12.17 9.20
N ALA A 345 6.35 -13.17 8.91
CA ALA A 345 6.65 -14.19 7.89
C ALA A 345 6.83 -13.58 6.49
N VAL A 346 6.32 -12.37 6.22
CA VAL A 346 6.66 -11.57 5.03
C VAL A 346 7.68 -10.50 5.39
N GLN A 347 7.47 -9.75 6.48
CA GLN A 347 8.22 -8.52 6.76
C GLN A 347 9.58 -8.73 7.47
N ASN A 348 9.90 -9.89 8.04
CA ASN A 348 11.23 -10.09 8.62
C ASN A 348 12.28 -10.34 7.52
N ARG A 349 13.43 -9.66 7.58
CA ARG A 349 14.52 -9.73 6.57
C ARG A 349 15.52 -10.87 6.80
N ALA A 350 15.57 -11.42 8.01
CA ALA A 350 16.60 -12.36 8.46
C ALA A 350 16.15 -13.83 8.46
N ILE A 351 14.85 -14.10 8.59
CA ILE A 351 14.33 -15.47 8.74
C ILE A 351 14.37 -16.27 7.43
N SER A 352 14.54 -17.58 7.57
CA SER A 352 14.55 -18.55 6.46
C SER A 352 13.15 -18.84 5.92
N HIS A 353 13.06 -19.36 4.70
CA HIS A 353 11.77 -19.79 4.13
C HIS A 353 11.11 -20.92 4.91
N TYR A 354 11.90 -21.79 5.55
CA TYR A 354 11.36 -22.81 6.46
C TYR A 354 10.62 -22.17 7.64
N ALA A 355 11.25 -21.19 8.31
CA ALA A 355 10.62 -20.48 9.43
C ALA A 355 9.33 -19.76 8.99
N ARG A 356 9.34 -19.14 7.80
CA ARG A 356 8.12 -18.51 7.22
C ARG A 356 6.98 -19.53 7.07
N VAL A 357 7.27 -20.71 6.51
CA VAL A 357 6.27 -21.79 6.37
C VAL A 357 5.72 -22.20 7.74
N VAL A 358 6.57 -22.39 8.75
CA VAL A 358 6.13 -22.71 10.12
C VAL A 358 5.20 -21.62 10.68
N MET A 359 5.58 -20.34 10.56
CA MET A 359 4.78 -19.21 11.06
C MET A 359 3.40 -19.13 10.39
N LEU A 360 3.33 -19.31 9.06
CA LEU A 360 2.08 -19.29 8.31
C LEU A 360 1.17 -20.47 8.65
N LEU A 361 1.71 -21.69 8.64
CA LEU A 361 0.96 -22.90 8.95
C LEU A 361 0.47 -22.88 10.41
N ARG A 362 1.25 -22.31 11.32
CA ARG A 362 0.85 -22.16 12.73
C ARG A 362 -0.41 -21.32 12.84
N LEU A 363 -0.47 -20.19 12.14
CA LEU A 363 -1.68 -19.37 12.09
C LEU A 363 -2.84 -20.13 11.44
N LYS A 364 -2.60 -20.84 10.33
CA LYS A 364 -3.63 -21.64 9.66
C LYS A 364 -4.27 -22.67 10.60
N TYR A 365 -3.44 -23.46 11.28
CA TYR A 365 -3.90 -24.48 12.22
C TYR A 365 -4.55 -23.89 13.47
N PHE A 366 -4.02 -22.77 14.00
CA PHE A 366 -4.64 -22.07 15.10
C PHE A 366 -6.06 -21.61 14.76
N VAL A 367 -6.26 -21.05 13.57
CA VAL A 367 -7.56 -20.60 13.09
C VAL A 367 -8.52 -21.78 12.85
N GLU A 368 -8.02 -22.90 12.35
CA GLU A 368 -8.79 -24.14 12.20
C GLU A 368 -9.26 -24.70 13.55
N LEU A 369 -8.35 -24.79 14.53
CA LEU A 369 -8.68 -25.22 15.90
C LEU A 369 -9.66 -24.25 16.57
N TRP A 370 -9.53 -22.96 16.33
CA TRP A 370 -10.44 -21.94 16.84
C TRP A 370 -11.85 -22.11 16.29
N LYS A 371 -11.99 -22.28 14.99
CA LYS A 371 -13.30 -22.54 14.38
C LYS A 371 -13.92 -23.84 14.91
N LEU A 372 -13.13 -24.92 15.02
CA LEU A 372 -13.61 -26.18 15.58
C LEU A 372 -14.09 -26.02 17.03
N PHE A 373 -13.33 -25.30 17.87
CA PHE A 373 -13.73 -25.03 19.25
C PHE A 373 -15.08 -24.33 19.32
N LEU A 374 -15.29 -23.28 18.52
CA LEU A 374 -16.55 -22.54 18.51
C LEU A 374 -17.72 -23.46 18.10
N GLU A 375 -17.53 -24.31 17.09
CA GLU A 375 -18.54 -25.27 16.64
C GLU A 375 -18.87 -26.31 17.72
N GLN A 376 -17.88 -26.86 18.42
CA GLN A 376 -18.09 -27.87 19.46
C GLN A 376 -18.67 -27.31 20.76
N ALA A 377 -18.38 -26.04 21.06
CA ALA A 377 -18.92 -25.32 22.20
C ALA A 377 -20.25 -24.60 21.90
N ASP A 378 -20.82 -24.82 20.70
CA ASP A 378 -22.09 -24.25 20.25
C ASP A 378 -22.12 -22.70 20.26
N TYR A 379 -20.96 -22.09 19.98
CA TYR A 379 -20.85 -20.66 19.75
C TYR A 379 -21.11 -20.33 18.28
N PRO A 380 -22.07 -19.43 17.96
CA PRO A 380 -22.24 -18.91 16.62
C PRO A 380 -20.94 -18.32 16.04
N VAL A 381 -20.31 -19.04 15.11
CA VAL A 381 -19.02 -18.65 14.52
C VAL A 381 -19.06 -17.23 13.94
N HIS A 382 -20.16 -16.85 13.29
CA HIS A 382 -20.31 -15.53 12.69
C HIS A 382 -20.30 -14.36 13.69
N LEU A 383 -20.48 -14.59 15.00
CA LEU A 383 -20.40 -13.57 16.05
C LEU A 383 -19.08 -13.59 16.80
N TYR A 384 -18.53 -14.79 17.02
CA TYR A 384 -17.42 -15.02 17.97
C TYR A 384 -16.06 -15.29 17.32
N PHE A 385 -16.00 -15.19 15.99
CA PHE A 385 -14.81 -15.34 15.17
C PHE A 385 -14.48 -14.02 14.44
N ILE A 386 -13.30 -13.97 13.81
CA ILE A 386 -12.97 -12.90 12.86
C ILE A 386 -14.01 -12.82 11.73
N SER A 387 -14.18 -11.64 11.13
CA SER A 387 -15.14 -11.46 10.05
C SER A 387 -14.85 -12.41 8.87
N PRO A 388 -15.88 -12.76 8.08
CA PRO A 388 -15.69 -13.56 6.86
C PRO A 388 -14.63 -12.96 5.93
N ASP A 389 -14.63 -11.64 5.74
CA ASP A 389 -13.61 -10.95 4.92
C ASP A 389 -12.20 -11.10 5.50
N ALA A 390 -12.03 -11.02 6.82
CA ALA A 390 -10.72 -11.19 7.46
C ALA A 390 -10.21 -12.63 7.36
N ALA A 391 -11.10 -13.62 7.52
CA ALA A 391 -10.75 -15.03 7.32
C ALA A 391 -10.35 -15.31 5.87
N ASP A 392 -11.05 -14.69 4.93
CA ASP A 392 -10.79 -14.79 3.49
C ASP A 392 -9.46 -14.16 3.08
N ILE A 393 -9.16 -12.95 3.56
CA ILE A 393 -7.86 -12.28 3.41
C ILE A 393 -6.74 -13.17 3.96
N LEU A 394 -6.95 -13.77 5.13
CA LEU A 394 -5.96 -14.64 5.77
C LEU A 394 -5.67 -15.90 4.95
N ASP A 395 -6.69 -16.54 4.37
CA ASP A 395 -6.48 -17.75 3.57
C ASP A 395 -5.74 -17.44 2.26
N ILE A 396 -6.10 -16.34 1.57
CA ILE A 396 -5.37 -15.89 0.37
C ILE A 396 -3.92 -15.53 0.73
N TYR A 397 -3.70 -14.83 1.84
CA TYR A 397 -2.37 -14.45 2.30
C TYR A 397 -1.47 -15.66 2.56
N ILE A 398 -1.97 -16.65 3.30
CA ILE A 398 -1.21 -17.86 3.65
C ILE A 398 -0.93 -18.68 2.39
N ASN A 399 -1.96 -18.98 1.59
CA ASN A 399 -1.80 -19.81 0.40
C ASN A 399 -0.89 -19.12 -0.63
N GLY A 400 -1.09 -17.82 -0.88
CA GLY A 400 -0.26 -17.04 -1.80
C GLY A 400 1.22 -17.02 -1.44
N LEU A 401 1.57 -16.88 -0.15
CA LEU A 401 2.98 -16.91 0.25
C LEU A 401 3.59 -18.31 0.17
N LEU A 402 2.81 -19.37 0.46
CA LEU A 402 3.27 -20.76 0.27
C LEU A 402 3.49 -21.06 -1.22
N GLU A 403 2.55 -20.67 -2.09
CA GLU A 403 2.67 -20.75 -3.54
C GLU A 403 3.94 -20.04 -4.03
N LEU A 404 4.18 -18.82 -3.56
CA LEU A 404 5.36 -18.04 -3.95
C LEU A 404 6.68 -18.71 -3.58
N ILE A 405 6.78 -19.27 -2.36
CA ILE A 405 7.96 -20.00 -1.91
C ILE A 405 8.20 -21.24 -2.79
N ILE A 406 7.14 -21.97 -3.13
CA ILE A 406 7.22 -23.16 -3.98
C ILE A 406 7.57 -22.79 -5.43
N ILE A 407 7.01 -21.69 -5.96
CA ILE A 407 7.32 -21.20 -7.30
C ILE A 407 8.80 -20.87 -7.42
N TYR A 408 9.36 -20.13 -6.46
CA TYR A 408 10.80 -19.82 -6.48
C TYR A 408 11.67 -21.06 -6.34
N ARG A 409 11.25 -22.03 -5.51
CA ARG A 409 11.95 -23.31 -5.34
C ARG A 409 12.03 -24.10 -6.65
N ASP A 410 10.89 -24.25 -7.33
CA ASP A 410 10.75 -25.21 -8.43
C ASP A 410 11.04 -24.60 -9.81
N PHE A 411 10.75 -23.32 -10.00
CA PHE A 411 10.87 -22.64 -11.30
C PHE A 411 12.05 -21.68 -11.39
N PHE A 412 12.51 -21.13 -10.25
CA PHE A 412 13.59 -20.13 -10.23
C PHE A 412 14.72 -20.47 -9.24
N PRO A 413 15.23 -21.73 -9.24
CA PRO A 413 16.22 -22.16 -8.26
C PRO A 413 17.48 -21.29 -8.36
N GLY A 414 17.94 -20.80 -7.22
CA GLY A 414 19.16 -19.98 -7.11
C GLY A 414 18.92 -18.47 -7.03
N THR A 415 17.73 -18.00 -7.38
CA THR A 415 17.32 -16.60 -7.14
C THR A 415 16.83 -16.43 -5.70
N PRO A 416 17.32 -15.44 -4.93
CA PRO A 416 16.78 -15.17 -3.60
C PRO A 416 15.33 -14.68 -3.70
N LEU A 417 14.49 -15.17 -2.79
CA LEU A 417 13.13 -14.65 -2.60
C LEU A 417 13.10 -13.67 -1.43
N LEU A 418 12.71 -12.41 -1.69
CA LEU A 418 12.47 -11.35 -0.71
C LEU A 418 10.97 -11.02 -0.70
N PRO A 419 10.13 -11.71 0.11
CA PRO A 419 8.67 -11.61 0.02
C PRO A 419 8.13 -10.19 0.15
N TRP A 420 8.71 -9.38 1.03
CA TRP A 420 8.31 -7.98 1.28
C TRP A 420 8.48 -7.05 0.07
N LYS A 421 9.30 -7.44 -0.92
CA LYS A 421 9.44 -6.72 -2.19
C LYS A 421 8.28 -7.01 -3.16
N LEU A 422 7.63 -8.15 -3.03
CA LEU A 422 6.57 -8.60 -3.94
C LEU A 422 5.18 -8.27 -3.37
N GLN A 423 5.03 -7.06 -2.83
CA GLN A 423 3.83 -6.53 -2.17
C GLN A 423 3.40 -5.22 -2.86
N THR A 424 2.26 -4.64 -2.46
CA THR A 424 1.73 -3.42 -3.11
C THR A 424 2.32 -2.11 -2.57
N GLU A 425 3.13 -2.17 -1.50
CA GLU A 425 3.73 -1.01 -0.82
C GLU A 425 4.45 0.00 -1.75
N VAL A 426 5.00 -0.46 -2.88
CA VAL A 426 5.63 0.43 -3.87
C VAL A 426 4.63 1.32 -4.62
N LEU A 427 3.42 0.81 -4.87
CA LEU A 427 2.36 1.56 -5.51
C LEU A 427 1.77 2.57 -4.53
N GLU A 428 1.62 2.21 -3.26
CA GLU A 428 1.25 3.16 -2.21
C GLU A 428 2.26 4.32 -2.13
N HIS A 429 3.57 4.01 -2.20
CA HIS A 429 4.62 5.03 -2.21
C HIS A 429 4.54 5.90 -3.47
N LEU A 430 4.33 5.28 -4.64
CA LEU A 430 4.13 6.00 -5.90
C LEU A 430 2.95 6.97 -5.80
N PHE A 431 1.82 6.52 -5.27
CA PHE A 431 0.63 7.35 -5.11
C PHE A 431 0.85 8.47 -4.09
N GLY A 432 1.56 8.22 -2.99
CA GLY A 432 1.99 9.24 -2.04
C GLY A 432 2.85 10.32 -2.70
N VAL A 433 3.82 9.91 -3.52
CA VAL A 433 4.65 10.83 -4.33
C VAL A 433 3.79 11.63 -5.30
N CYS A 434 2.87 10.99 -6.03
CA CYS A 434 1.95 11.69 -6.93
C CYS A 434 1.10 12.74 -6.20
N ARG A 435 0.56 12.41 -5.01
CA ARG A 435 -0.23 13.33 -4.18
C ARG A 435 0.58 14.48 -3.60
N SER A 436 1.87 14.28 -3.36
CA SER A 436 2.78 15.37 -2.95
C SER A 436 2.96 16.41 -4.07
N ILE A 437 2.85 15.97 -5.33
CA ILE A 437 2.96 16.80 -6.52
C ILE A 437 1.63 17.51 -6.81
N VAL A 438 0.54 16.77 -6.96
CA VAL A 438 -0.82 17.31 -7.11
C VAL A 438 -1.73 16.48 -6.21
N LYS A 439 -2.40 17.11 -5.24
CA LYS A 439 -3.17 16.39 -4.21
C LYS A 439 -4.32 15.59 -4.82
N ASP A 440 -5.11 16.24 -5.66
CA ASP A 440 -6.30 15.69 -6.31
C ASP A 440 -6.08 15.67 -7.83
N PHE A 441 -5.27 14.73 -8.30
CA PHE A 441 -4.86 14.67 -9.71
C PHE A 441 -5.92 14.01 -10.60
N THR A 442 -6.04 14.51 -11.84
CA THR A 442 -6.83 13.85 -12.89
C THR A 442 -6.05 12.70 -13.55
N MET A 443 -6.70 11.88 -14.38
CA MET A 443 -6.00 10.84 -15.17
C MET A 443 -4.89 11.44 -16.06
N HIS A 444 -5.13 12.62 -16.62
CA HIS A 444 -4.13 13.33 -17.42
C HIS A 444 -2.93 13.77 -16.59
N ASP A 445 -3.18 14.33 -15.42
CA ASP A 445 -2.11 14.72 -14.49
C ASP A 445 -1.29 13.50 -14.06
N PHE A 446 -1.94 12.37 -13.80
CA PHE A 446 -1.25 11.11 -13.47
C PHE A 446 -0.25 10.71 -14.54
N HIS A 447 -0.66 10.63 -15.83
CA HIS A 447 0.26 10.33 -16.93
C HIS A 447 1.45 11.31 -17.00
N ALA A 448 1.21 12.61 -16.75
CA ALA A 448 2.24 13.63 -16.77
C ALA A 448 3.17 13.63 -15.52
N ILE A 449 2.71 13.05 -14.41
CA ILE A 449 3.43 12.94 -13.13
C ILE A 449 4.29 11.68 -13.11
N ILE A 450 3.83 10.55 -13.65
CA ILE A 450 4.49 9.24 -13.51
C ILE A 450 5.99 9.27 -13.82
N PRO A 451 6.47 9.81 -14.95
CA PRO A 451 7.90 9.85 -15.24
C PRO A 451 8.73 10.61 -14.20
N LYS A 452 8.11 11.55 -13.45
CA LYS A 452 8.76 12.33 -12.40
C LYS A 452 8.69 11.61 -11.06
N ALA A 453 7.55 10.98 -10.77
CA ALA A 453 7.37 10.19 -9.56
C ALA A 453 8.33 8.99 -9.52
N MET A 454 8.55 8.32 -10.66
CA MET A 454 9.52 7.22 -10.76
C MET A 454 10.94 7.64 -10.42
N LEU A 455 11.32 8.90 -10.69
CA LEU A 455 12.64 9.41 -10.34
C LEU A 455 12.76 9.68 -8.85
N GLN A 456 11.73 10.25 -8.24
CA GLN A 456 11.69 10.42 -6.79
C GLN A 456 11.76 9.08 -6.08
N LEU A 457 11.07 8.06 -6.58
CA LEU A 457 11.14 6.71 -6.03
C LEU A 457 12.55 6.11 -6.18
N ARG A 458 13.20 6.32 -7.33
CA ARG A 458 14.59 5.86 -7.53
C ARG A 458 15.56 6.61 -6.63
N GLU A 459 15.43 7.92 -6.50
CA GLU A 459 16.24 8.74 -5.59
C GLU A 459 16.05 8.29 -4.14
N ALA A 460 14.81 8.11 -3.68
CA ALA A 460 14.48 7.59 -2.35
C ALA A 460 15.04 6.17 -2.12
N SER A 461 15.17 5.36 -3.17
CA SER A 461 15.81 4.04 -3.09
C SER A 461 17.33 4.13 -2.88
N ILE A 462 17.96 5.26 -3.25
CA ILE A 462 19.40 5.51 -3.17
C ILE A 462 19.76 6.31 -1.91
N THR A 463 19.00 7.37 -1.62
CA THR A 463 19.15 8.21 -0.44
C THR A 463 18.53 7.48 0.75
N LYS A 464 19.34 7.10 1.74
CA LYS A 464 18.96 6.33 2.94
C LYS A 464 18.01 7.07 3.90
N GLU A 465 16.94 7.67 3.41
CA GLU A 465 15.91 8.29 4.25
C GLU A 465 14.92 7.21 4.66
N GLU A 466 14.95 6.85 5.94
CA GLU A 466 14.19 5.75 6.51
C GLU A 466 12.97 6.31 7.26
N PRO A 467 11.80 5.66 7.17
CA PRO A 467 10.65 6.07 7.96
C PRO A 467 10.93 5.87 9.45
N ASP A 468 10.66 6.90 10.27
CA ASP A 468 10.69 6.78 11.73
C ASP A 468 9.47 5.97 12.15
N GLY A 469 9.68 4.79 12.76
CA GLY A 469 8.58 3.93 13.25
C GLY A 469 7.69 4.61 14.29
N ARG A 470 8.10 5.78 14.80
CA ARG A 470 7.36 6.61 15.77
C ARG A 470 6.49 7.68 15.11
N ASP A 471 6.57 7.86 13.80
CA ASP A 471 5.76 8.86 13.11
C ASP A 471 4.27 8.55 13.32
N ARG A 472 3.54 9.58 13.77
CA ARG A 472 2.09 9.52 14.04
C ARG A 472 1.34 10.21 12.92
N ALA A 473 0.24 9.59 12.46
CA ALA A 473 -0.68 10.16 11.48
C ALA A 473 -0.05 10.47 10.10
N SER A 474 0.96 9.70 9.68
CA SER A 474 1.52 9.74 8.32
C SER A 474 0.83 8.77 7.34
N GLY A 475 -0.07 7.92 7.83
CA GLY A 475 -0.82 6.94 7.03
C GLY A 475 0.02 5.71 6.68
N TYR A 476 0.99 5.87 5.78
CA TYR A 476 1.80 4.79 5.22
C TYR A 476 3.28 4.88 5.65
N SER A 477 3.89 3.74 5.97
CA SER A 477 5.32 3.64 6.31
C SER A 477 6.06 2.76 5.31
N HIS A 478 6.82 3.32 4.37
CA HIS A 478 7.45 2.57 3.28
C HIS A 478 8.78 1.90 3.66
N THR A 479 8.82 0.57 3.75
CA THR A 479 9.94 -0.24 4.25
C THR A 479 10.49 -1.26 3.24
N TYR A 480 9.83 -1.45 2.08
CA TYR A 480 10.18 -2.45 1.07
C TYR A 480 11.64 -2.37 0.55
N ASN A 481 12.30 -1.22 0.65
CA ASN A 481 13.71 -1.03 0.26
C ASN A 481 14.72 -1.21 1.40
N ASP A 482 14.26 -1.51 2.63
CA ASP A 482 15.15 -1.73 3.77
C ASP A 482 16.00 -2.99 3.52
N ALA A 483 17.31 -2.77 3.41
CA ALA A 483 18.29 -3.82 3.11
C ALA A 483 19.07 -4.30 4.34
N ARG A 484 18.72 -3.81 5.55
CA ARG A 484 19.41 -4.20 6.78
C ARG A 484 18.98 -5.57 7.23
N ASP A 485 19.92 -6.28 7.86
CA ASP A 485 19.70 -7.59 8.45
C ASP A 485 19.22 -8.66 7.44
N ILE A 486 19.36 -8.40 6.14
CA ILE A 486 18.99 -9.35 5.09
C ILE A 486 19.94 -10.55 5.14
N ASN A 487 19.37 -11.73 5.34
CA ASN A 487 20.09 -12.99 5.26
C ASN A 487 19.92 -13.63 3.88
N LEU A 488 20.68 -13.16 2.88
CA LEU A 488 20.59 -13.65 1.50
C LEU A 488 20.88 -15.15 1.38
N ALA A 489 21.75 -15.72 2.23
CA ALA A 489 22.03 -17.14 2.21
C ALA A 489 20.80 -17.97 2.60
N ALA A 490 20.05 -17.54 3.61
CA ALA A 490 18.80 -18.19 4.01
C ALA A 490 17.67 -17.98 2.98
N LEU A 491 17.61 -16.82 2.33
CA LEU A 491 16.58 -16.48 1.34
C LEU A 491 16.77 -17.16 -0.03
N ARG A 492 17.91 -17.81 -0.25
CA ARG A 492 18.18 -18.70 -1.40
C ARG A 492 17.95 -20.17 -1.09
N ALA A 493 17.70 -20.51 0.18
CA ALA A 493 17.51 -21.88 0.63
C ALA A 493 16.02 -22.17 0.78
N PHE A 494 15.48 -23.02 -0.09
CA PHE A 494 14.07 -23.34 -0.16
C PHE A 494 13.76 -24.69 0.51
N PRO A 495 12.61 -24.83 1.21
CA PRO A 495 12.21 -26.08 1.82
C PRO A 495 11.81 -27.13 0.78
N THR A 496 12.35 -28.35 0.91
CA THR A 496 11.89 -29.52 0.15
C THR A 496 10.50 -29.95 0.60
N ASN A 497 9.83 -30.86 -0.11
CA ASN A 497 8.54 -31.41 0.34
C ASN A 497 8.64 -32.09 1.72
N GLU A 498 9.77 -32.73 2.02
CA GLU A 498 10.02 -33.28 3.36
C GLU A 498 10.12 -32.17 4.42
N HIS A 499 10.82 -31.07 4.12
CA HIS A 499 10.86 -29.91 5.00
C HIS A 499 9.47 -29.28 5.17
N LEU A 500 8.64 -29.20 4.11
CA LEU A 500 7.27 -28.69 4.22
C LEU A 500 6.41 -29.55 5.17
N ASN A 501 6.48 -30.88 5.04
CA ASN A 501 5.78 -31.80 5.94
C ASN A 501 6.28 -31.70 7.39
N ARG A 502 7.58 -31.49 7.59
CA ARG A 502 8.14 -31.25 8.93
C ARG A 502 7.69 -29.91 9.51
N ALA A 503 7.71 -28.85 8.70
CA ALA A 503 7.22 -27.53 9.10
C ALA A 503 5.73 -27.58 9.46
N SER A 504 4.94 -28.39 8.74
CA SER A 504 3.54 -28.67 9.06
C SER A 504 3.38 -29.32 10.43
N THR A 505 4.12 -30.39 10.73
CA THR A 505 4.12 -31.03 12.05
C THR A 505 4.50 -30.06 13.16
N GLU A 506 5.58 -29.30 12.97
CA GLU A 506 6.02 -28.29 13.93
C GLU A 506 4.97 -27.19 14.15
N ALA A 507 4.43 -26.64 13.08
CA ALA A 507 3.40 -25.61 13.12
C ALA A 507 2.14 -26.08 13.83
N TYR A 508 1.71 -27.32 13.58
CA TYR A 508 0.54 -27.90 14.24
C TYR A 508 0.78 -28.06 15.74
N THR A 509 1.92 -28.62 16.16
CA THR A 509 2.31 -28.69 17.58
C THR A 509 2.32 -27.30 18.26
N GLN A 510 2.81 -26.27 17.57
CA GLN A 510 2.81 -24.91 18.10
C GLN A 510 1.39 -24.31 18.21
N ALA A 511 0.50 -24.65 17.29
CA ALA A 511 -0.91 -24.25 17.38
C ALA A 511 -1.63 -24.96 18.54
N GLU A 512 -1.36 -26.26 18.75
CA GLU A 512 -1.89 -27.02 19.89
C GLU A 512 -1.42 -26.43 21.23
N ASN A 513 -0.13 -26.13 21.34
CA ASN A 513 0.45 -25.45 22.49
C ASN A 513 -0.22 -24.10 22.80
N ALA A 514 -0.57 -23.32 21.77
CA ALA A 514 -1.30 -22.08 21.98
C ALA A 514 -2.72 -22.32 22.50
N PHE A 515 -3.39 -23.40 22.06
CA PHE A 515 -4.68 -23.81 22.62
C PHE A 515 -4.57 -24.29 24.07
N GLU A 516 -3.49 -25.00 24.42
CA GLU A 516 -3.22 -25.39 25.80
C GLU A 516 -3.03 -24.16 26.70
N ILE A 517 -2.32 -23.12 26.23
CA ILE A 517 -2.20 -21.83 26.92
C ILE A 517 -3.56 -21.16 27.11
N LEU A 518 -4.48 -21.31 26.15
CA LEU A 518 -5.86 -20.82 26.24
C LEU A 518 -6.77 -21.71 27.11
N GLY A 519 -6.23 -22.80 27.65
CA GLY A 519 -6.91 -23.67 28.61
C GLY A 519 -7.65 -24.86 27.99
N LEU A 520 -7.32 -25.28 26.76
CA LEU A 520 -7.91 -26.44 26.11
C LEU A 520 -6.87 -27.28 25.35
N SER A 521 -6.82 -28.58 25.61
CA SER A 521 -6.00 -29.48 24.82
C SER A 521 -6.63 -29.77 23.45
N ALA A 522 -5.84 -29.73 22.38
CA ALA A 522 -6.29 -30.10 21.04
C ALA A 522 -6.76 -31.57 20.94
N THR A 523 -6.23 -32.47 21.78
CA THR A 523 -6.74 -33.85 21.86
C THR A 523 -8.16 -33.93 22.42
N ALA A 524 -8.55 -32.99 23.29
CA ALA A 524 -9.94 -32.88 23.78
C ALA A 524 -10.89 -32.39 22.69
N LEU A 525 -10.41 -31.57 21.75
CA LEU A 525 -11.16 -31.14 20.56
C LEU A 525 -11.31 -32.27 19.53
N GLY A 526 -10.35 -33.21 19.44
CA GLY A 526 -10.40 -34.33 18.48
C GLY A 526 -11.33 -35.48 18.87
N ALA A 527 -11.73 -35.58 20.15
CA ALA A 527 -12.65 -36.60 20.62
C ALA A 527 -14.09 -36.21 20.23
N SER A 528 -14.63 -36.87 19.20
CA SER A 528 -15.94 -36.66 18.56
C SER A 528 -17.18 -36.80 19.50
N ALA A 529 -17.03 -36.76 20.83
CA ALA A 529 -18.06 -37.13 21.79
C ALA A 529 -18.31 -36.13 22.94
N SER A 530 -17.55 -35.04 23.06
CA SER A 530 -17.80 -34.02 24.11
C SER A 530 -18.34 -32.74 23.50
N HIS A 531 -19.66 -32.58 23.49
CA HIS A 531 -20.24 -31.23 23.45
C HIS A 531 -19.75 -30.48 24.69
N PHE A 532 -19.01 -29.38 24.49
CA PHE A 532 -18.70 -28.52 25.63
C PHE A 532 -20.02 -27.91 26.12
N PRO A 533 -20.23 -27.85 27.45
CA PRO A 533 -21.44 -27.25 27.98
C PRO A 533 -21.53 -25.79 27.49
N PRO A 534 -22.60 -25.39 26.78
CA PRO A 534 -22.73 -24.01 26.30
C PRO A 534 -22.78 -23.07 27.50
N ILE A 535 -22.42 -21.80 27.33
CA ILE A 535 -22.45 -20.83 28.45
C ILE A 535 -23.85 -20.74 29.11
N THR A 536 -24.91 -21.00 28.35
CA THR A 536 -26.30 -21.10 28.84
C THR A 536 -26.50 -22.19 29.90
N SER A 537 -25.63 -23.21 29.96
CA SER A 537 -25.65 -24.22 31.00
C SER A 537 -25.14 -23.73 32.36
N TRP A 538 -24.41 -22.61 32.39
CA TRP A 538 -23.92 -21.98 33.63
C TRP A 538 -25.00 -21.08 34.26
N TRP A 539 -25.97 -20.66 33.45
CA TRP A 539 -27.11 -19.86 33.88
C TRP A 539 -28.29 -20.79 34.10
N THR A 540 -28.61 -21.10 35.35
CA THR A 540 -29.87 -21.76 35.68
C THR A 540 -31.02 -20.83 35.32
N ARG A 541 -32.04 -21.36 34.62
CA ARG A 541 -33.21 -20.63 34.12
C ARG A 541 -33.96 -19.93 35.26
N ASP A 542 -33.53 -18.74 35.65
CA ASP A 542 -34.32 -17.82 36.50
C ASP A 542 -33.93 -16.33 36.36
N ASP A 543 -33.08 -15.96 35.39
CA ASP A 543 -32.91 -14.56 35.01
C ASP A 543 -33.42 -14.35 33.57
N ASP A 544 -34.69 -13.93 33.50
CA ASP A 544 -35.34 -13.41 32.30
C ASP A 544 -34.60 -12.16 31.81
N ILE A 545 -33.56 -12.34 30.99
CA ILE A 545 -33.11 -11.28 30.08
C ILE A 545 -33.73 -11.55 28.72
N ALA A 546 -34.85 -10.85 28.55
CA ALA A 546 -35.73 -10.77 27.41
C ALA A 546 -35.08 -10.99 26.04
N ASN A 547 -35.70 -11.91 25.30
CA ASN A 547 -35.73 -11.95 23.85
C ASN A 547 -36.04 -10.55 23.28
N GLY A 548 -35.14 -10.01 22.47
CA GLY A 548 -35.35 -8.75 21.79
C GLY A 548 -34.08 -8.17 21.17
N LEU A 549 -33.31 -8.98 20.45
CA LEU A 549 -32.35 -8.41 19.49
C LEU A 549 -33.13 -8.16 18.20
N PRO A 550 -33.29 -6.89 17.75
CA PRO A 550 -33.80 -6.64 16.42
C PRO A 550 -32.79 -7.19 15.39
N PRO A 551 -33.23 -7.48 14.15
CA PRO A 551 -32.31 -7.81 13.08
C PRO A 551 -31.28 -6.69 12.99
N LEU A 552 -30.00 -7.03 13.08
CA LEU A 552 -28.92 -6.12 12.71
C LEU A 552 -29.05 -5.94 11.19
N GLU A 553 -29.63 -4.81 10.77
CA GLU A 553 -29.43 -4.31 9.42
C GLU A 553 -27.91 -4.19 9.21
N GLU A 554 -27.41 -4.78 8.12
CA GLU A 554 -26.08 -4.50 7.63
C GLU A 554 -25.98 -2.98 7.44
N SER A 555 -25.22 -2.32 8.31
CA SER A 555 -24.88 -0.93 8.09
C SER A 555 -23.97 -0.90 6.87
N ASP A 556 -24.54 -0.48 5.74
CA ASP A 556 -23.77 0.00 4.62
C ASP A 556 -22.71 0.97 5.16
N GLU A 557 -21.49 0.81 4.65
CA GLU A 557 -20.41 1.77 4.85
C GLU A 557 -20.94 3.14 4.43
N GLU A 558 -21.26 3.99 5.42
CA GLU A 558 -21.47 5.42 5.16
C GLU A 558 -20.13 5.98 4.69
N ASP A 559 -19.99 6.03 3.36
CA ASP A 559 -19.10 6.95 2.68
C ASP A 559 -19.40 8.35 3.24
N GLU A 560 -18.39 8.97 3.86
CA GLU A 560 -18.42 10.40 4.10
C GLU A 560 -18.78 11.09 2.78
N PRO A 561 -19.83 11.94 2.74
CA PRO A 561 -20.21 12.62 1.52
C PRO A 561 -19.04 13.45 1.05
N SER A 562 -18.64 13.18 -0.19
CA SER A 562 -17.65 13.91 -0.94
C SER A 562 -17.87 15.41 -0.78
N THR A 563 -16.79 16.12 -0.50
CA THR A 563 -16.76 17.58 -0.60
C THR A 563 -17.19 17.99 -2.01
N LEU A 564 -18.34 18.67 -2.10
CA LEU A 564 -18.85 19.48 -3.22
C LEU A 564 -18.18 19.17 -4.56
N ASP A 565 -18.79 18.23 -5.27
CA ASP A 565 -18.56 17.96 -6.68
C ASP A 565 -18.84 19.23 -7.49
N LEU A 566 -17.80 20.02 -7.75
CA LEU A 566 -17.84 21.20 -8.61
C LEU A 566 -18.25 20.85 -10.04
N GLN A 567 -18.04 19.61 -10.47
CA GLN A 567 -18.40 19.11 -11.79
C GLN A 567 -19.88 18.69 -11.79
N GLY A 568 -20.36 18.03 -10.74
CA GLY A 568 -21.77 17.69 -10.52
C GLY A 568 -22.66 18.91 -10.30
N ALA A 569 -22.15 19.95 -9.64
CA ALA A 569 -22.81 21.25 -9.58
C ALA A 569 -22.81 21.97 -10.93
N LEU A 570 -21.84 21.71 -11.81
CA LEU A 570 -21.85 22.22 -13.20
C LEU A 570 -22.82 21.43 -14.09
N GLU A 571 -22.97 20.13 -13.87
CA GLU A 571 -23.92 19.24 -14.56
C GLU A 571 -25.37 19.51 -14.15
N GLU A 572 -25.65 19.71 -12.85
CA GLU A 572 -26.98 20.15 -12.35
C GLU A 572 -27.39 21.54 -12.89
N ILE A 573 -26.41 22.40 -13.18
CA ILE A 573 -26.65 23.72 -13.77
C ILE A 573 -26.84 23.64 -15.30
N GLU A 574 -26.28 22.64 -15.96
CA GLU A 574 -26.48 22.38 -17.40
C GLU A 574 -27.91 21.86 -17.69
N ASP A 575 -28.50 21.13 -16.74
CA ASP A 575 -29.89 20.66 -16.78
C ASP A 575 -30.93 21.76 -16.46
N ALA A 576 -30.52 22.86 -15.82
CA ALA A 576 -31.37 24.01 -15.53
C ALA A 576 -31.54 24.92 -16.76
N ARG A 577 -32.13 24.40 -17.84
CA ARG A 577 -32.49 25.18 -19.04
C ARG A 577 -33.66 26.13 -18.76
N GLY A 578 -33.33 27.26 -18.18
CA GLY A 578 -34.19 28.43 -18.10
C GLY A 578 -33.81 29.27 -16.90
N HIS A 579 -32.95 30.27 -17.09
CA HIS A 579 -33.12 31.68 -16.70
C HIS A 579 -31.81 32.43 -17.04
N VAL A 580 -31.96 33.54 -17.76
CA VAL A 580 -31.03 34.08 -18.77
C VAL A 580 -30.02 35.09 -18.19
N GLU A 581 -28.77 35.06 -18.70
CA GLU A 581 -27.61 35.96 -18.51
C GLU A 581 -26.85 35.97 -17.17
N ARG A 582 -27.48 36.18 -16.01
CA ARG A 582 -26.71 36.40 -14.75
C ARG A 582 -26.09 35.11 -14.17
N VAL A 583 -26.74 33.97 -14.43
CA VAL A 583 -26.21 32.64 -14.08
C VAL A 583 -25.04 32.28 -15.02
N GLU A 584 -25.10 32.67 -16.30
CA GLU A 584 -24.04 32.43 -17.28
C GLU A 584 -22.73 33.15 -16.92
N GLU A 585 -22.79 34.38 -16.40
CA GLU A 585 -21.61 35.14 -15.96
C GLU A 585 -20.92 34.46 -14.76
N VAL A 586 -21.70 33.99 -13.77
CA VAL A 586 -21.20 33.23 -12.60
C VAL A 586 -20.60 31.88 -13.02
N ILE A 587 -21.29 31.15 -13.93
CA ILE A 587 -20.79 29.90 -14.52
C ILE A 587 -19.46 30.16 -15.23
N MET A 588 -19.38 31.21 -16.04
CA MET A 588 -18.19 31.55 -16.81
C MET A 588 -17.01 31.86 -15.90
N GLU A 589 -17.22 32.59 -14.80
CA GLU A 589 -16.16 32.84 -13.82
C GLU A 589 -15.68 31.59 -13.11
N HIS A 590 -16.60 30.71 -12.72
CA HIS A 590 -16.25 29.43 -12.09
C HIS A 590 -15.48 28.53 -13.06
N ARG A 591 -15.87 28.53 -14.35
CA ARG A 591 -15.13 27.88 -15.44
C ARG A 591 -13.72 28.47 -15.59
N CYS A 592 -13.58 29.80 -15.62
CA CYS A 592 -12.29 30.47 -15.70
C CYS A 592 -11.39 30.17 -14.49
N ALA A 593 -11.95 30.10 -13.28
CA ALA A 593 -11.21 29.74 -12.07
C ALA A 593 -10.75 28.28 -12.10
N ALA A 594 -11.60 27.35 -12.52
CA ALA A 594 -11.25 25.94 -12.71
C ALA A 594 -10.14 25.77 -13.77
N VAL A 595 -10.23 26.49 -14.88
CA VAL A 595 -9.17 26.52 -15.90
C VAL A 595 -7.87 27.08 -15.32
N ALA A 596 -7.92 28.17 -14.54
CA ALA A 596 -6.73 28.75 -13.94
C ALA A 596 -6.03 27.81 -12.94
N LEU A 597 -6.80 27.07 -12.14
CA LEU A 597 -6.26 26.04 -11.24
C LEU A 597 -5.63 24.88 -12.01
N ALA A 598 -6.34 24.36 -13.03
CA ALA A 598 -5.80 23.30 -13.88
C ALA A 598 -4.52 23.73 -14.62
N VAL A 599 -4.45 24.98 -15.06
CA VAL A 599 -3.24 25.57 -15.66
C VAL A 599 -2.11 25.68 -14.63
N ASP A 600 -2.39 26.09 -13.40
CA ASP A 600 -1.38 26.18 -12.33
C ASP A 600 -0.82 24.79 -11.97
N ASP A 601 -1.67 23.78 -11.84
CA ASP A 601 -1.27 22.39 -11.63
C ASP A 601 -0.44 21.87 -12.82
N HIS A 602 -0.85 22.16 -14.06
CA HIS A 602 -0.08 21.80 -15.23
C HIS A 602 1.28 22.50 -15.30
N ILE A 603 1.36 23.78 -14.92
CA ILE A 603 2.62 24.53 -14.79
C ILE A 603 3.49 23.90 -13.70
N LYS A 604 2.92 23.53 -12.55
CA LYS A 604 3.60 22.88 -11.43
C LYS A 604 4.18 21.54 -11.87
N ILE A 605 3.36 20.67 -12.46
CA ILE A 605 3.77 19.38 -13.02
C ILE A 605 4.88 19.59 -14.05
N SER A 606 4.72 20.51 -15.00
CA SER A 606 5.72 20.81 -16.04
C SER A 606 7.02 21.38 -15.46
N SER A 607 6.95 22.06 -14.31
CA SER A 607 8.13 22.62 -13.62
C SER A 607 8.95 21.57 -12.85
N LEU A 608 8.43 20.35 -12.68
CA LEU A 608 9.15 19.26 -12.04
C LEU A 608 10.13 18.56 -13.01
N PRO A 609 11.29 18.13 -12.52
CA PRO A 609 12.30 17.44 -13.33
C PRO A 609 11.89 16.02 -13.72
N SER A 610 12.05 15.70 -15.00
CA SER A 610 12.12 14.33 -15.55
C SER A 610 13.56 14.06 -16.02
N LEU A 611 13.97 12.79 -16.10
CA LEU A 611 15.25 12.41 -16.69
C LEU A 611 15.11 12.39 -18.21
N GLU A 612 16.18 12.82 -18.88
CA GLU A 612 16.37 12.68 -20.33
C GLU A 612 16.51 11.19 -20.71
N SER A 613 16.18 10.81 -21.95
CA SER A 613 16.30 9.39 -22.39
C SER A 613 17.72 8.85 -22.21
N THR A 614 18.73 9.70 -22.41
CA THR A 614 20.14 9.35 -22.16
C THR A 614 20.45 9.21 -20.67
N GLN A 615 19.88 10.06 -19.82
CA GLN A 615 20.07 9.98 -18.37
C GLN A 615 19.30 8.82 -17.74
N LEU A 616 18.14 8.44 -18.30
CA LEU A 616 17.41 7.23 -17.97
C LEU A 616 18.25 5.99 -18.31
N LEU A 617 18.87 5.99 -19.49
CA LEU A 617 19.76 4.90 -19.89
C LEU A 617 21.00 4.82 -19.00
N ASP A 618 21.64 5.95 -18.66
CA ASP A 618 22.73 5.98 -17.66
C ASP A 618 22.27 5.39 -16.32
N ALA A 619 21.09 5.80 -15.84
CA ALA A 619 20.53 5.32 -14.59
C ALA A 619 20.28 3.81 -14.62
N TRP A 620 19.71 3.28 -15.71
CA TRP A 620 19.53 1.84 -15.89
C TRP A 620 20.87 1.12 -16.01
N THR A 621 21.89 1.75 -16.58
CA THR A 621 23.24 1.19 -16.67
C THR A 621 23.89 1.10 -15.27
N ASP A 622 23.71 2.11 -14.43
CA ASP A 622 24.15 2.07 -13.03
C ASP A 622 23.44 0.95 -12.26
N ASP A 623 22.12 0.80 -12.46
CA ASP A 623 21.31 -0.24 -11.83
C ASP A 623 21.74 -1.64 -12.33
N ALA A 624 22.10 -1.77 -13.62
CA ALA A 624 22.64 -2.99 -14.22
C ALA A 624 24.01 -3.36 -13.63
N ALA A 625 24.90 -2.38 -13.45
CA ALA A 625 26.21 -2.59 -12.84
C ALA A 625 26.08 -3.03 -11.38
N TYR A 626 25.16 -2.41 -10.64
CA TYR A 626 24.82 -2.84 -9.28
C TYR A 626 24.26 -4.26 -9.27
N LEU A 627 23.30 -4.59 -10.14
CA LEU A 627 22.72 -5.94 -10.23
C LEU A 627 23.77 -7.00 -10.54
N SER A 628 24.62 -6.76 -11.54
CA SER A 628 25.70 -7.68 -11.89
C SER A 628 26.63 -7.92 -10.71
N THR A 629 27.04 -6.85 -10.02
CA THR A 629 27.89 -6.94 -8.83
C THR A 629 27.19 -7.70 -7.71
N PHE A 630 25.91 -7.41 -7.46
CA PHE A 630 25.10 -8.03 -6.43
C PHE A 630 24.95 -9.53 -6.68
N MET A 631 24.58 -9.93 -7.89
CA MET A 631 24.41 -11.33 -8.29
C MET A 631 25.71 -12.12 -8.17
N ASN A 632 26.84 -11.54 -8.58
CA ASN A 632 28.16 -12.14 -8.42
C ASN A 632 28.62 -12.24 -6.96
N SER A 633 28.10 -11.38 -6.08
CA SER A 633 28.42 -11.36 -4.65
C SER A 633 27.49 -12.23 -3.79
N LEU A 634 26.50 -12.91 -4.40
CA LEU A 634 25.53 -13.68 -3.65
C LEU A 634 26.20 -14.81 -2.85
N PRO A 635 25.94 -14.91 -1.54
CA PRO A 635 26.48 -16.01 -0.73
C PRO A 635 25.85 -17.33 -1.18
N ALA A 636 26.58 -18.43 -1.04
CA ALA A 636 26.02 -19.77 -1.24
C ALA A 636 24.76 -19.94 -0.37
N PRO A 637 23.73 -20.66 -0.86
CA PRO A 637 22.54 -20.92 -0.06
C PRO A 637 22.93 -21.65 1.22
N SER A 638 22.39 -21.22 2.36
CA SER A 638 22.60 -21.90 3.63
C SER A 638 21.75 -23.16 3.63
N PRO A 639 22.33 -24.37 3.49
CA PRO A 639 21.54 -25.58 3.38
C PRO A 639 20.68 -25.75 4.64
N LEU A 640 19.39 -26.03 4.43
CA LEU A 640 18.50 -26.38 5.52
C LEU A 640 18.96 -27.75 6.08
N PRO A 641 19.14 -27.88 7.40
CA PRO A 641 19.48 -29.17 8.00
C PRO A 641 18.34 -30.16 7.74
N ALA A 642 18.68 -31.44 7.51
CA ALA A 642 17.68 -32.48 7.28
C ALA A 642 16.66 -32.58 8.44
N ASN A 643 17.12 -32.32 9.66
CA ASN A 643 16.29 -32.18 10.85
C ASN A 643 16.50 -30.78 11.44
N PRO A 644 15.71 -29.77 11.02
CA PRO A 644 15.71 -28.47 11.70
C PRO A 644 15.33 -28.66 13.17
N PRO A 645 16.12 -28.16 14.12
CA PRO A 645 15.78 -28.28 15.53
C PRO A 645 14.55 -27.41 15.83
N MET A 646 13.48 -28.04 16.35
CA MET A 646 12.36 -27.31 16.95
C MET A 646 12.86 -26.64 18.24
N PRO A 647 12.61 -25.35 18.46
CA PRO A 647 12.97 -24.69 19.72
C PRO A 647 12.37 -25.45 20.91
N ASP A 648 13.17 -25.73 21.94
CA ASP A 648 12.70 -26.51 23.11
C ASP A 648 11.49 -25.87 23.81
N SER A 649 11.39 -24.54 23.75
CA SER A 649 10.28 -23.74 24.28
C SER A 649 8.96 -23.86 23.52
N LEU A 650 8.96 -24.58 22.39
CA LEU A 650 7.82 -24.81 21.51
C LEU A 650 7.44 -26.28 21.37
N ARG A 651 8.09 -27.17 22.13
CA ARG A 651 7.66 -28.57 22.25
C ARG A 651 6.31 -28.66 22.96
N LEU A 652 5.54 -29.71 22.65
CA LEU A 652 4.21 -29.92 23.23
C LEU A 652 4.28 -29.91 24.77
N GLY A 653 3.42 -29.11 25.42
CA GLY A 653 3.34 -28.98 26.88
C GLY A 653 4.44 -28.13 27.54
N CYS A 654 5.38 -27.57 26.75
CA CYS A 654 6.46 -26.70 27.26
C CYS A 654 6.22 -25.21 26.99
N ALA A 655 5.23 -24.87 26.15
CA ALA A 655 4.97 -23.49 25.78
C ALA A 655 4.32 -22.70 26.93
N THR A 656 4.82 -21.49 27.15
CA THR A 656 4.29 -20.57 28.16
C THR A 656 4.04 -19.22 27.51
N VAL A 657 3.27 -18.35 28.16
CA VAL A 657 3.13 -16.95 27.72
C VAL A 657 4.51 -16.29 27.53
N GLN A 658 5.49 -16.59 28.40
CA GLN A 658 6.84 -16.07 28.28
C GLN A 658 7.58 -16.61 27.05
N SER A 659 7.37 -17.87 26.64
CA SER A 659 7.99 -18.36 25.42
C SER A 659 7.45 -17.65 24.18
N LEU A 660 6.14 -17.36 24.14
CA LEU A 660 5.54 -16.54 23.07
C LEU A 660 6.15 -15.13 23.01
N VAL A 661 6.37 -14.49 24.17
CA VAL A 661 7.03 -13.18 24.25
C VAL A 661 8.44 -13.25 23.67
N ASN A 662 9.25 -14.22 24.09
CA ASN A 662 10.64 -14.34 23.64
C ASN A 662 10.72 -14.53 22.12
N ILE A 663 9.91 -15.44 21.57
CA ILE A 663 9.86 -15.71 20.12
C ILE A 663 9.43 -14.46 19.36
N ARG A 664 8.39 -13.76 19.84
CA ARG A 664 7.92 -12.54 19.19
C ARG A 664 9.01 -11.47 19.17
N MET A 665 9.73 -11.29 20.28
CA MET A 665 10.83 -10.33 20.39
C MET A 665 11.99 -10.67 19.45
N GLU A 666 12.28 -11.96 19.24
CA GLU A 666 13.30 -12.43 18.30
C GLU A 666 12.89 -12.22 16.83
N ASN A 667 11.62 -12.47 16.51
CA ASN A 667 11.10 -12.44 15.14
C ASN A 667 10.59 -11.06 14.70
N GLN A 668 10.43 -10.08 15.60
CA GLN A 668 9.87 -8.80 15.24
C GLN A 668 10.76 -7.98 14.30
N THR A 669 10.12 -7.19 13.44
CA THR A 669 10.83 -6.22 12.61
C THR A 669 11.40 -5.08 13.43
N ARG A 670 12.43 -4.41 12.89
CA ARG A 670 13.00 -3.20 13.48
C ARG A 670 11.94 -2.09 13.64
N GLN A 671 10.98 -2.00 12.74
CA GLN A 671 9.87 -1.07 12.83
C GLN A 671 8.97 -1.38 14.03
N ALA A 672 8.66 -2.65 14.29
CA ALA A 672 7.94 -3.05 15.49
C ALA A 672 8.73 -2.79 16.78
N ASP A 673 10.04 -3.06 16.76
CA ASP A 673 10.92 -2.82 17.91
C ASP A 673 11.06 -1.33 18.27
N THR A 674 11.26 -0.48 17.26
CA THR A 674 11.53 0.97 17.48
C THR A 674 10.27 1.83 17.53
N GLY A 675 9.14 1.30 17.05
CA GLY A 675 7.90 2.05 16.86
C GLY A 675 7.12 2.32 18.15
N VAL A 676 7.41 1.61 19.25
CA VAL A 676 6.72 1.78 20.55
C VAL A 676 7.16 3.03 21.33
N ARG A 677 6.47 3.32 22.46
CA ARG A 677 6.86 4.40 23.39
C ARG A 677 8.33 4.27 23.81
N GLN A 678 9.00 5.36 24.18
CA GLN A 678 10.36 5.24 24.76
C GLN A 678 10.25 4.76 26.19
N GLN A 679 11.04 3.76 26.57
CA GLN A 679 11.20 3.34 27.95
C GLN A 679 12.36 4.12 28.61
N VAL A 680 12.14 4.69 29.79
CA VAL A 680 13.19 5.23 30.66
C VAL A 680 12.98 4.62 32.04
N ASP A 681 14.04 4.03 32.60
CA ASP A 681 14.04 3.36 33.91
C ASP A 681 12.92 2.31 34.10
N GLY A 682 12.56 1.58 33.03
CA GLY A 682 11.53 0.54 33.08
C GLY A 682 10.10 1.05 32.85
N GLU A 683 9.87 2.37 32.89
CA GLU A 683 8.57 2.98 32.63
C GLU A 683 8.49 3.54 31.21
N TRP A 684 7.35 3.33 30.55
CA TRP A 684 7.09 3.93 29.25
C TRP A 684 6.81 5.42 29.43
N LEU A 685 7.69 6.27 28.89
CA LEU A 685 7.52 7.72 28.94
C LEU A 685 6.24 8.13 28.21
N GLN A 686 5.36 8.83 28.92
CA GLN A 686 4.55 9.85 28.27
C GLN A 686 5.52 10.94 27.81
N ARG A 687 5.91 10.91 26.53
CA ARG A 687 6.77 11.95 25.98
C ARG A 687 6.02 13.28 26.11
N GLY A 688 6.43 14.10 27.08
CA GLY A 688 6.14 15.53 27.04
C GLY A 688 6.68 16.05 25.72
N ASP A 689 5.86 16.79 24.97
CA ASP A 689 6.19 17.18 23.61
C ASP A 689 7.59 17.81 23.58
N SER A 690 8.54 17.22 22.83
CA SER A 690 9.83 17.88 22.59
C SER A 690 9.57 19.22 21.90
N GLU A 691 10.44 20.23 22.05
CA GLU A 691 10.23 21.52 21.36
C GLU A 691 10.08 21.35 19.83
N LYS A 692 10.72 20.33 19.24
CA LYS A 692 10.53 19.94 17.83
C LYS A 692 9.13 19.36 17.57
N HIS A 693 8.61 18.51 18.46
CA HIS A 693 7.23 18.00 18.39
C HIS A 693 6.19 19.04 18.75
N LYS A 694 6.46 19.98 19.66
CA LYS A 694 5.62 21.15 19.90
C LYS A 694 5.58 22.02 18.67
N LEU A 695 6.69 22.18 17.96
CA LEU A 695 6.75 22.94 16.70
C LEU A 695 6.06 22.18 15.56
N GLU A 696 6.26 20.88 15.40
CA GLU A 696 5.56 20.04 14.41
C GLU A 696 4.07 19.91 14.70
N ARG A 697 3.69 19.83 15.99
CA ARG A 697 2.30 19.85 16.42
C ARG A 697 1.73 21.25 16.27
N ARG A 698 2.46 22.33 16.59
CA ARG A 698 2.03 23.70 16.23
C ARG A 698 1.89 23.88 14.74
N LEU A 699 2.78 23.31 13.92
CA LEU A 699 2.70 23.39 12.46
C LEU A 699 1.56 22.52 11.92
N ARG A 700 1.30 21.35 12.52
CA ARG A 700 0.16 20.50 12.21
C ARG A 700 -1.16 21.04 12.75
N ASP A 701 -1.15 21.75 13.86
CA ASP A 701 -2.29 22.42 14.48
C ASP A 701 -2.55 23.74 13.79
N ILE A 702 -1.54 24.46 13.30
CA ILE A 702 -1.69 25.58 12.37
C ILE A 702 -2.20 25.06 11.03
N ALA A 703 -1.70 23.92 10.53
CA ALA A 703 -2.20 23.29 9.31
C ALA A 703 -3.61 22.73 9.49
N ARG A 704 -3.94 22.18 10.66
CA ARG A 704 -5.26 21.69 11.05
C ARG A 704 -6.21 22.80 11.38
N GLU A 705 -5.80 23.93 11.96
CA GLU A 705 -6.57 25.16 12.13
C GLU A 705 -6.81 25.77 10.76
N HIS A 706 -5.82 25.81 9.87
CA HIS A 706 -6.03 26.14 8.46
C HIS A 706 -6.94 25.12 7.74
N GLU A 707 -6.92 23.84 8.12
CA GLU A 707 -7.81 22.80 7.56
C GLU A 707 -9.17 22.73 8.23
N THR A 708 -9.37 23.15 9.48
CA THR A 708 -10.67 23.22 10.19
C THR A 708 -11.37 24.53 9.87
N ILE A 709 -10.61 25.63 9.71
CA ILE A 709 -11.09 26.85 9.05
C ILE A 709 -11.49 26.54 7.59
N LYS A 710 -10.82 25.59 6.91
CA LYS A 710 -11.25 25.10 5.58
C LYS A 710 -12.38 24.04 5.63
N ARG A 711 -12.47 23.19 6.65
CA ARG A 711 -13.45 22.09 6.77
C ARG A 711 -14.80 22.55 7.33
N VAL A 712 -14.86 23.66 8.08
CA VAL A 712 -16.12 24.21 8.63
C VAL A 712 -16.78 25.25 7.69
N GLY A 713 -16.37 25.33 6.42
CA GLY A 713 -17.07 26.22 5.51
C GLY A 713 -16.53 26.25 4.09
N THR A 714 -16.48 25.12 3.39
CA THR A 714 -16.24 25.13 1.93
C THR A 714 -17.37 25.83 1.16
N GLY A 715 -18.60 25.84 1.69
CA GLY A 715 -19.72 26.64 1.18
C GLY A 715 -19.73 28.10 1.64
N THR A 716 -19.43 28.36 2.91
CA THR A 716 -19.58 29.69 3.52
C THR A 716 -18.38 30.60 3.30
N LEU A 717 -17.15 30.07 3.19
CA LEU A 717 -15.96 30.89 2.84
C LEU A 717 -15.97 31.37 1.40
N ARG A 718 -16.68 30.72 0.46
CA ARG A 718 -16.94 31.31 -0.87
C ARG A 718 -17.81 32.57 -0.77
N LYS A 719 -18.70 32.66 0.21
CA LYS A 719 -19.54 33.85 0.46
C LYS A 719 -18.82 34.92 1.30
N ILE A 720 -17.99 34.52 2.27
CA ILE A 720 -17.33 35.45 3.21
C ILE A 720 -16.00 36.01 2.64
N LEU A 721 -15.19 35.24 1.90
CA LEU A 721 -13.99 35.79 1.21
C LEU A 721 -14.33 36.78 0.09
N TRP A 722 -15.60 36.83 -0.31
CA TRP A 722 -16.13 37.78 -1.26
C TRP A 722 -16.67 39.05 -0.64
N THR A 723 -16.83 39.09 0.68
CA THR A 723 -17.40 40.25 1.38
C THR A 723 -16.44 40.91 2.35
N GLU A 724 -15.50 40.23 3.02
CA GLU A 724 -14.66 40.94 4.01
C GLU A 724 -13.17 40.52 4.06
N HIS A 725 -12.32 41.54 3.84
CA HIS A 725 -10.91 41.74 4.20
C HIS A 725 -9.79 41.32 3.21
N GLU A 726 -9.24 42.36 2.57
CA GLU A 726 -7.96 42.41 1.85
C GLU A 726 -6.75 42.12 2.76
N PRO A 727 -5.86 41.19 2.39
CA PRO A 727 -4.47 41.20 2.84
C PRO A 727 -3.55 41.67 1.70
N THR A 728 -2.78 42.70 2.01
CA THR A 728 -1.73 43.31 1.18
C THR A 728 -0.56 42.35 0.94
N SER A 729 -0.62 41.58 -0.14
CA SER A 729 0.57 41.09 -0.85
C SER A 729 0.16 40.80 -2.30
N PRO A 730 0.89 41.31 -3.31
CA PRO A 730 0.43 41.25 -4.69
C PRO A 730 0.47 39.80 -5.17
N ALA A 731 -0.70 39.19 -5.32
CA ALA A 731 -0.84 37.98 -6.11
C ALA A 731 -0.41 38.35 -7.54
N THR A 732 0.65 37.71 -8.04
CA THR A 732 1.11 37.89 -9.43
C THR A 732 0.88 36.60 -10.19
N GLY A 733 0.21 36.67 -11.33
CA GLY A 733 -0.04 35.53 -12.23
C GLY A 733 -1.51 35.11 -12.32
N HIS A 734 -1.78 33.98 -12.97
CA HIS A 734 -3.12 33.54 -13.34
C HIS A 734 -4.09 33.34 -12.15
N ALA A 735 -3.60 32.93 -10.98
CA ALA A 735 -4.40 32.83 -9.75
C ALA A 735 -4.89 34.20 -9.22
N ALA A 736 -4.14 35.28 -9.47
CA ALA A 736 -4.56 36.65 -9.13
C ALA A 736 -5.66 37.14 -10.06
N ASN A 737 -5.53 36.82 -11.36
CA ASN A 737 -6.54 37.16 -12.36
C ASN A 737 -7.84 36.39 -12.13
N ALA A 738 -7.77 35.12 -11.71
CA ALA A 738 -8.94 34.34 -11.31
C ALA A 738 -9.63 34.92 -10.06
N LYS A 739 -8.85 35.46 -9.10
CA LYS A 739 -9.37 36.14 -7.91
C LYS A 739 -10.04 37.48 -8.25
N VAL A 740 -9.49 38.24 -9.19
CA VAL A 740 -10.08 39.50 -9.68
C VAL A 740 -11.34 39.25 -10.49
N ALA A 741 -11.32 38.27 -11.40
CA ALA A 741 -12.47 37.86 -12.18
C ALA A 741 -13.61 37.44 -11.26
N ALA A 742 -13.35 36.55 -10.29
CA ALA A 742 -14.30 36.25 -9.23
C ALA A 742 -14.79 37.56 -8.61
N SER A 743 -13.99 38.34 -7.90
CA SER A 743 -14.44 39.53 -7.14
C SER A 743 -15.34 40.60 -7.83
N GLN A 744 -15.50 40.59 -9.16
CA GLN A 744 -16.37 41.51 -9.90
C GLN A 744 -17.86 41.09 -9.93
N VAL A 745 -18.20 39.80 -9.81
CA VAL A 745 -19.60 39.32 -9.96
C VAL A 745 -20.49 39.47 -8.71
N ALA A 746 -19.99 39.33 -7.49
CA ALA A 746 -20.75 39.60 -6.26
C ALA A 746 -21.00 41.10 -6.00
N LYS A 747 -20.57 41.98 -6.91
CA LYS A 747 -20.89 43.41 -6.90
C LYS A 747 -21.94 43.83 -7.94
N LYS A 748 -22.43 42.92 -8.78
CA LYS A 748 -23.60 43.16 -9.63
C LYS A 748 -24.77 42.36 -9.12
#